data_AF-A0A1C5TUK5-F1
#
_entry.id   AF-A0A1C5TUK5-F1
#
_cell.length_a   1.000
_cell.length_b   1.000
_cell.length_c   1.000
_cell.angle_alpha   90.00
_cell.angle_beta   90.00
_cell.angle_gamma   90.00
#
_symmetry.space_group_name_H-M   'P 1'
#
loop_
_entity.id
_entity.type
_entity.pdbx_description
1 polymer ?
#
loop_
_entity_poly.entity_id
_entity_poly.type
_entity_poly.pdbx_seq_one_letter_code
_entity_poly.pdbx_strand_id
1 'polypeptide(L)'
;MLPANIASDNDNNVLSIAASNNKGLLIRFLNEQVEDGFYALVIDYLKDSNFDLSSMMVDDEVKAQCTKLYELAEFVDFNIKATGRYEIEEWIEPLFKFIYGDIDPSDIDAPISATGIYRYSIWLIYLYQTEKFPEAMRLIGERIAPLLINVSYQILEDDDRPKNFDKAVMGYLDLINVVMEMGLPLSSAKSDAYINNLEVLFDYVVEDPHVGNDYKIQFSIGLFNAYINDKNYGKAFEFYGLNAEYIPIDNLAVYENFKELIRNCNSAQSTSVLSRSVVSAISKQEIYNKRIDTLLAEVSGFIKKVYKYIEDEPEMKKNLQTLGTGSQLNGKTNIFEGLYEYNLVFYECGIKAIVNQDMSTRSWEEKYEMLELLYTTLNVVFDGYNVYEISNKIEHQYIELTWINNYVNANPNLLKQFFSVKEKIKAFKVRKNSILEKSKTNYEIKKMIDDRQKHLLFMAAEDMIVNGLGGGKLQIISSGYDLNTAKKYLQETYAKIVLPAKYGQETQTSGGGFFGKNKGSAADADLARLLRDASVEEMLCKSEWLWNQHNDKGLEKPTAEEATYAVACLVKVIHRMLDKKGTSKAASAPNKKVIITKTGKVIELSDESGQAPVKQQESGVIEAIDNIVVLLKDKSEENVKYVKAYIEDLLNALMKTKWDKDTMLSQFDAEELRAKSFQVIKRLNMDMLV
;
A
#
# COMPACT_ATOMS: atom_id res chain seq x y z
N MET A 1 -1.86 -22.00 -57.12
CA MET A 1 -0.64 -21.57 -56.42
C MET A 1 -0.60 -20.05 -56.47
N LEU A 2 -0.91 -19.40 -55.35
CA LEU A 2 -0.76 -17.95 -55.16
C LEU A 2 0.62 -17.71 -54.51
N PRO A 3 1.36 -16.63 -54.87
CA PRO A 3 2.70 -16.42 -54.34
C PRO A 3 2.64 -16.02 -52.86
N ALA A 4 3.47 -16.68 -52.06
CA ALA A 4 3.93 -16.19 -50.76
C ALA A 4 4.75 -14.91 -50.96
N ASN A 5 4.71 -14.02 -49.96
CA ASN A 5 5.38 -12.70 -49.86
C ASN A 5 4.60 -11.50 -50.40
N ILE A 6 3.59 -11.08 -49.63
CA ILE A 6 3.24 -9.65 -49.48
C ILE A 6 2.92 -9.43 -47.99
N ALA A 7 3.96 -9.50 -47.15
CA ALA A 7 3.87 -9.19 -45.73
C ALA A 7 5.22 -8.61 -45.27
N SER A 8 5.45 -7.33 -45.57
CA SER A 8 6.43 -6.47 -44.91
C SER A 8 6.41 -5.12 -45.63
N ASP A 9 5.62 -4.18 -45.15
CA ASP A 9 5.94 -2.74 -45.09
C ASP A 9 4.70 -1.94 -44.71
N ASN A 10 4.94 -0.85 -43.98
CA ASN A 10 4.01 0.06 -43.31
C ASN A 10 3.01 0.83 -44.21
N ASP A 11 2.67 0.32 -45.40
CA ASP A 11 1.82 1.02 -46.39
C ASP A 11 0.50 0.27 -46.69
N ASN A 12 -0.32 0.05 -45.67
CA ASN A 12 -1.73 -0.37 -45.87
C ASN A 12 -2.63 0.86 -46.04
N ASN A 13 -2.41 1.63 -47.10
CA ASN A 13 -3.40 2.60 -47.55
C ASN A 13 -4.51 1.84 -48.28
N VAL A 14 -5.78 2.05 -47.88
CA VAL A 14 -6.98 1.54 -48.58
C VAL A 14 -6.88 1.70 -50.11
N LEU A 15 -6.28 2.81 -50.55
CA LEU A 15 -6.04 3.15 -51.95
C LEU A 15 -5.10 2.18 -52.68
N SER A 16 -4.10 1.57 -52.00
CA SER A 16 -3.18 0.60 -52.61
C SER A 16 -3.85 -0.78 -52.78
N ILE A 17 -4.70 -1.18 -51.84
CA ILE A 17 -5.49 -2.42 -51.91
C ILE A 17 -6.59 -2.29 -52.96
N ALA A 18 -7.30 -1.14 -53.01
CA ALA A 18 -8.29 -0.85 -54.05
C ALA A 18 -7.67 -0.78 -55.46
N ALA A 19 -6.44 -0.27 -55.59
CA ALA A 19 -5.70 -0.23 -56.86
C ALA A 19 -5.15 -1.60 -57.29
N SER A 20 -5.11 -2.61 -56.40
CA SER A 20 -4.52 -3.93 -56.67
C SER A 20 -5.40 -4.86 -57.53
N ASN A 21 -6.64 -4.47 -57.86
CA ASN A 21 -7.66 -5.29 -58.54
C ASN A 21 -7.97 -6.65 -57.88
N ASN A 22 -7.48 -6.90 -56.65
CA ASN A 22 -7.73 -8.14 -55.93
C ASN A 22 -9.00 -8.02 -55.08
N LYS A 23 -10.15 -8.24 -55.72
CA LYS A 23 -11.48 -8.13 -55.10
C LYS A 23 -11.60 -8.98 -53.82
N GLY A 24 -11.06 -10.20 -53.81
CA GLY A 24 -11.13 -11.08 -52.65
C GLY A 24 -10.31 -10.57 -51.45
N LEU A 25 -9.15 -9.97 -51.69
CA LEU A 25 -8.32 -9.35 -50.65
C LEU A 25 -8.98 -8.07 -50.10
N LEU A 26 -9.59 -7.26 -50.97
CA LEU A 26 -10.31 -6.04 -50.58
C LEU A 26 -11.58 -6.38 -49.77
N ILE A 27 -12.38 -7.36 -50.20
CA ILE A 27 -13.56 -7.82 -49.45
C ILE A 27 -13.15 -8.39 -48.09
N ARG A 28 -12.09 -9.21 -48.06
CA ARG A 28 -11.56 -9.73 -46.80
C ARG A 28 -11.05 -8.62 -45.89
N PHE A 29 -10.33 -7.64 -46.43
CA PHE A 29 -9.86 -6.47 -45.68
C PHE A 29 -11.03 -5.64 -45.15
N LEU A 30 -12.06 -5.35 -45.96
CA LEU A 30 -13.23 -4.57 -45.56
C LEU A 30 -14.09 -5.32 -44.52
N ASN A 31 -14.26 -6.64 -44.66
CA ASN A 31 -14.93 -7.46 -43.66
C ASN A 31 -14.10 -7.57 -42.37
N GLU A 32 -12.78 -7.70 -42.47
CA GLU A 32 -11.85 -7.57 -41.34
C GLU A 32 -12.00 -6.18 -40.70
N GLN A 33 -12.13 -5.07 -41.45
CA GLN A 33 -12.42 -3.74 -40.90
C GLN A 33 -13.83 -3.60 -40.30
N VAL A 34 -14.83 -4.39 -40.70
CA VAL A 34 -16.15 -4.45 -40.03
C VAL A 34 -16.06 -5.21 -38.71
N GLU A 35 -15.29 -6.30 -38.68
CA GLU A 35 -15.08 -7.14 -37.50
C GLU A 35 -14.07 -6.54 -36.49
N ASP A 36 -13.07 -5.81 -36.99
CA ASP A 36 -12.01 -5.12 -36.24
C ASP A 36 -12.35 -3.67 -35.92
N GLY A 37 -13.10 -3.01 -36.80
CA GLY A 37 -13.33 -1.58 -36.76
C GLY A 37 -14.54 -1.16 -35.95
N PHE A 38 -15.39 -2.05 -35.43
CA PHE A 38 -16.60 -1.58 -34.73
C PHE A 38 -16.32 -0.68 -33.50
N TYR A 39 -15.16 -0.84 -32.83
CA TYR A 39 -14.74 0.06 -31.74
C TYR A 39 -13.79 1.16 -32.17
N ALA A 40 -12.82 0.90 -33.06
CA ALA A 40 -11.98 1.98 -33.61
C ALA A 40 -12.82 2.99 -34.42
N LEU A 41 -13.79 2.52 -35.22
CA LEU A 41 -14.65 3.33 -36.08
C LEU A 41 -15.87 3.95 -35.39
N VAL A 42 -16.17 3.62 -34.13
CA VAL A 42 -17.24 4.31 -33.38
C VAL A 42 -16.64 5.16 -32.27
N ILE A 43 -15.61 4.69 -31.55
CA ILE A 43 -14.97 5.46 -30.47
C ILE A 43 -13.88 6.41 -30.98
N ASP A 44 -12.97 6.01 -31.89
CA ASP A 44 -12.01 6.96 -32.47
C ASP A 44 -12.69 7.91 -33.46
N TYR A 45 -13.80 7.50 -34.07
CA TYR A 45 -14.59 8.31 -35.01
C TYR A 45 -15.41 9.42 -34.33
N LEU A 46 -15.81 9.21 -33.08
CA LEU A 46 -16.36 10.28 -32.23
C LEU A 46 -15.29 11.31 -31.83
N LYS A 47 -13.99 10.98 -31.99
CA LYS A 47 -12.86 11.82 -31.58
C LYS A 47 -12.08 12.44 -32.74
N ASP A 48 -11.98 11.78 -33.89
CA ASP A 48 -11.23 12.25 -35.07
C ASP A 48 -12.05 12.11 -36.36
N SER A 49 -12.29 13.25 -37.02
CA SER A 49 -13.13 13.45 -38.21
C SER A 49 -12.62 12.81 -39.52
N ASN A 50 -11.74 11.81 -39.47
CA ASN A 50 -10.86 11.45 -40.60
C ASN A 50 -11.21 10.17 -41.38
N PHE A 51 -12.27 9.43 -41.02
CA PHE A 51 -12.67 8.25 -41.78
C PHE A 51 -13.92 8.57 -42.64
N ASP A 52 -13.78 8.53 -43.97
CA ASP A 52 -14.85 8.90 -44.90
C ASP A 52 -14.99 7.85 -46.00
N LEU A 53 -15.94 6.93 -45.80
CA LEU A 53 -16.32 5.90 -46.79
C LEU A 53 -16.98 6.50 -48.04
N SER A 54 -17.46 7.75 -48.00
CA SER A 54 -18.05 8.42 -49.16
C SER A 54 -17.02 8.72 -50.26
N SER A 55 -15.74 8.78 -49.90
CA SER A 55 -14.61 8.96 -50.83
C SER A 55 -14.08 7.65 -51.45
N MET A 56 -14.49 6.48 -50.93
CA MET A 56 -14.04 5.17 -51.40
C MET A 56 -14.89 4.68 -52.58
N MET A 57 -14.34 4.78 -53.80
CA MET A 57 -14.94 4.17 -54.99
C MET A 57 -14.62 2.67 -55.07
N VAL A 58 -15.58 1.82 -54.72
CA VAL A 58 -15.49 0.35 -54.87
C VAL A 58 -16.64 -0.18 -55.73
N ASP A 59 -16.39 -1.30 -56.41
CA ASP A 59 -17.37 -1.99 -57.25
C ASP A 59 -18.64 -2.39 -56.47
N ASP A 60 -19.80 -2.38 -57.13
CA ASP A 60 -21.10 -2.74 -56.55
C ASP A 60 -21.12 -4.15 -55.94
N GLU A 61 -20.33 -5.08 -56.48
CA GLU A 61 -20.16 -6.45 -55.98
C GLU A 61 -19.43 -6.49 -54.62
N VAL A 62 -18.48 -5.57 -54.40
CA VAL A 62 -17.76 -5.42 -53.12
C VAL A 62 -18.66 -4.72 -52.10
N LYS A 63 -19.42 -3.71 -52.52
CA LYS A 63 -20.43 -3.02 -51.69
C LYS A 63 -21.55 -3.97 -51.25
N ALA A 64 -21.99 -4.87 -52.12
CA ALA A 64 -22.98 -5.91 -51.82
C ALA A 64 -22.47 -6.97 -50.83
N GLN A 65 -21.15 -7.15 -50.71
CA GLN A 65 -20.54 -8.08 -49.75
C GLN A 65 -20.14 -7.42 -48.42
N CYS A 66 -20.09 -6.07 -48.37
CA CYS A 66 -19.75 -5.27 -47.19
C CYS A 66 -20.93 -4.39 -46.72
N THR A 67 -22.17 -4.78 -47.02
CA THR A 67 -23.38 -3.94 -46.86
C THR A 67 -23.52 -3.35 -45.46
N LYS A 68 -23.24 -4.13 -44.41
CA LYS A 68 -23.30 -3.66 -43.02
C LYS A 68 -22.32 -2.53 -42.70
N LEU A 69 -21.15 -2.47 -43.35
CA LEU A 69 -20.19 -1.38 -43.17
C LEU A 69 -20.75 -0.05 -43.66
N TYR A 70 -21.38 -0.10 -44.84
CA TYR A 70 -21.99 1.07 -45.48
C TYR A 70 -23.26 1.50 -44.76
N GLU A 71 -24.09 0.56 -44.30
CA GLU A 71 -25.27 0.86 -43.46
C GLU A 71 -24.86 1.49 -42.11
N LEU A 72 -23.76 1.02 -41.50
CA LEU A 72 -23.22 1.63 -40.28
C LEU A 72 -22.69 3.05 -40.55
N ALA A 73 -21.98 3.25 -41.66
CA ALA A 73 -21.48 4.57 -42.04
C ALA A 73 -22.64 5.56 -42.28
N GLU A 74 -23.68 5.13 -43.00
CA GLU A 74 -24.91 5.90 -43.19
C GLU A 74 -25.62 6.19 -41.86
N PHE A 75 -25.67 5.20 -40.95
CA PHE A 75 -26.22 5.39 -39.60
C PHE A 75 -25.46 6.47 -38.83
N VAL A 76 -24.12 6.46 -38.85
CA VAL A 76 -23.28 7.44 -38.16
C VAL A 76 -23.45 8.83 -38.78
N ASP A 77 -23.43 8.93 -40.11
CA ASP A 77 -23.62 10.21 -40.80
C ASP A 77 -25.01 10.80 -40.52
N PHE A 78 -26.05 9.98 -40.49
CA PHE A 78 -27.43 10.45 -40.29
C PHE A 78 -27.79 10.70 -38.82
N ASN A 79 -27.49 9.76 -37.92
CA ASN A 79 -27.94 9.82 -36.53
C ASN A 79 -26.96 10.58 -35.62
N ILE A 80 -25.66 10.61 -35.96
CA ILE A 80 -24.62 11.21 -35.12
C ILE A 80 -24.13 12.54 -35.72
N LYS A 81 -23.68 12.56 -36.99
CA LYS A 81 -23.10 13.79 -37.57
C LYS A 81 -24.15 14.83 -37.99
N ALA A 82 -25.20 14.41 -38.70
CA ALA A 82 -26.18 15.33 -39.27
C ALA A 82 -27.06 16.03 -38.21
N THR A 83 -27.22 15.41 -37.03
CA THR A 83 -27.99 15.96 -35.92
C THR A 83 -27.21 17.02 -35.13
N GLY A 84 -25.89 17.09 -35.27
CA GLY A 84 -25.01 17.99 -34.52
C GLY A 84 -24.98 17.71 -33.01
N ARG A 85 -25.48 16.54 -32.58
CA ARG A 85 -25.59 16.13 -31.19
C ARG A 85 -24.57 15.04 -30.87
N TYR A 86 -23.80 15.26 -29.81
CA TYR A 86 -22.70 14.39 -29.40
C TYR A 86 -23.04 13.51 -28.17
N GLU A 87 -24.27 13.59 -27.67
CA GLU A 87 -24.70 12.89 -26.45
C GLU A 87 -25.07 11.44 -26.76
N ILE A 88 -24.42 10.51 -26.05
CA ILE A 88 -24.49 9.06 -26.29
C ILE A 88 -25.88 8.48 -26.06
N GLU A 89 -26.62 9.08 -25.14
CA GLU A 89 -27.97 8.72 -24.74
C GLU A 89 -28.97 8.77 -25.91
N GLU A 90 -28.71 9.62 -26.91
CA GLU A 90 -29.61 9.80 -28.05
C GLU A 90 -29.40 8.78 -29.18
N TRP A 91 -28.21 8.18 -29.28
CA TRP A 91 -27.86 7.26 -30.36
C TRP A 91 -27.54 5.83 -29.91
N ILE A 92 -27.34 5.58 -28.60
CA ILE A 92 -26.97 4.24 -28.11
C ILE A 92 -28.08 3.21 -28.27
N GLU A 93 -29.36 3.58 -28.08
CA GLU A 93 -30.49 2.66 -28.29
C GLU A 93 -30.71 2.32 -29.77
N PRO A 94 -30.76 3.30 -30.70
CA PRO A 94 -30.80 3.01 -32.13
C PRO A 94 -29.60 2.16 -32.60
N LEU A 95 -28.39 2.43 -32.08
CA LEU A 95 -27.19 1.66 -32.40
C LEU A 95 -27.28 0.23 -31.89
N PHE A 96 -27.77 0.03 -30.66
CA PHE A 96 -27.99 -1.31 -30.11
C PHE A 96 -28.93 -2.13 -30.99
N LYS A 97 -30.08 -1.56 -31.38
CA LYS A 97 -31.06 -2.22 -32.26
C LYS A 97 -30.49 -2.51 -33.65
N PHE A 98 -29.66 -1.61 -34.18
CA PHE A 98 -29.01 -1.84 -35.47
C PHE A 98 -28.09 -3.08 -35.46
N ILE A 99 -27.36 -3.29 -34.37
CA ILE A 99 -26.36 -4.38 -34.27
C ILE A 99 -27.00 -5.71 -33.87
N TYR A 100 -27.89 -5.66 -32.87
CA TYR A 100 -28.41 -6.85 -32.20
C TYR A 100 -29.86 -7.17 -32.57
N GLY A 101 -30.56 -6.26 -33.27
CA GLY A 101 -31.98 -6.37 -33.57
C GLY A 101 -32.87 -6.04 -32.35
N ASP A 102 -34.12 -6.49 -32.41
CA ASP A 102 -35.13 -6.29 -31.36
C ASP A 102 -35.00 -7.29 -30.21
N ILE A 103 -33.78 -7.50 -29.70
CA ILE A 103 -33.56 -8.31 -28.49
C ILE A 103 -33.76 -7.47 -27.23
N ASP A 104 -34.20 -8.09 -26.14
CA ASP A 104 -34.21 -7.44 -24.82
C ASP A 104 -32.76 -7.27 -24.34
N PRO A 105 -32.26 -6.04 -24.15
CA PRO A 105 -30.90 -5.82 -23.67
C PRO A 105 -30.62 -6.41 -22.27
N SER A 106 -31.65 -6.71 -21.48
CA SER A 106 -31.50 -7.37 -20.18
C SER A 106 -31.40 -8.90 -20.28
N ASP A 107 -31.76 -9.50 -21.43
CA ASP A 107 -31.61 -10.93 -21.67
C ASP A 107 -30.24 -11.24 -22.28
N ILE A 108 -29.22 -11.37 -21.44
CA ILE A 108 -27.84 -11.67 -21.88
C ILE A 108 -27.68 -13.06 -22.52
N ASP A 109 -28.70 -13.91 -22.40
CA ASP A 109 -28.75 -15.24 -23.02
C ASP A 109 -29.35 -15.20 -24.43
N ALA A 110 -29.85 -14.03 -24.87
CA ALA A 110 -30.42 -13.85 -26.19
C ALA A 110 -29.41 -14.19 -27.31
N PRO A 111 -29.84 -14.90 -28.36
CA PRO A 111 -28.97 -15.22 -29.48
C PRO A 111 -28.66 -13.94 -30.27
N ILE A 112 -27.37 -13.66 -30.48
CA ILE A 112 -26.90 -12.51 -31.27
C ILE A 112 -26.30 -12.95 -32.61
N SER A 113 -26.52 -12.13 -33.64
CA SER A 113 -25.88 -12.32 -34.95
C SER A 113 -24.48 -11.72 -35.04
N ALA A 114 -24.05 -10.96 -34.04
CA ALA A 114 -22.75 -10.30 -34.03
C ALA A 114 -21.62 -11.32 -33.76
N THR A 115 -20.56 -11.23 -34.55
CA THR A 115 -19.36 -12.10 -34.52
C THR A 115 -18.12 -11.29 -34.15
N GLY A 116 -16.98 -11.96 -34.00
CA GLY A 116 -15.71 -11.31 -33.68
C GLY A 116 -15.52 -11.00 -32.18
N ILE A 117 -14.33 -10.50 -31.84
CA ILE A 117 -13.92 -10.24 -30.46
C ILE A 117 -14.74 -9.11 -29.82
N TYR A 118 -15.18 -8.12 -30.61
CA TYR A 118 -15.95 -6.96 -30.13
C TYR A 118 -17.46 -7.19 -30.00
N ARG A 119 -17.97 -8.40 -30.24
CA ARG A 119 -19.41 -8.65 -30.37
C ARG A 119 -20.30 -8.23 -29.19
N TYR A 120 -19.76 -8.02 -27.98
CA TYR A 120 -20.54 -7.62 -26.79
C TYR A 120 -20.29 -6.18 -26.34
N SER A 121 -19.43 -5.46 -27.04
CA SER A 121 -18.89 -4.18 -26.60
C SER A 121 -19.97 -3.06 -26.57
N ILE A 122 -20.77 -2.93 -27.64
CA ILE A 122 -21.92 -2.00 -27.67
C ILE A 122 -23.01 -2.40 -26.69
N TRP A 123 -23.24 -3.70 -26.50
CA TRP A 123 -24.16 -4.18 -25.47
C TRP A 123 -23.73 -3.70 -24.08
N LEU A 124 -22.44 -3.81 -23.78
CA LEU A 124 -21.90 -3.35 -22.51
C LEU A 124 -22.04 -1.83 -22.33
N ILE A 125 -21.72 -1.03 -23.36
CA ILE A 125 -21.94 0.43 -23.33
C ILE A 125 -23.42 0.74 -23.12
N TYR A 126 -24.33 0.08 -23.83
CA TYR A 126 -25.77 0.30 -23.68
C TYR A 126 -26.21 0.05 -22.23
N LEU A 127 -25.73 -1.02 -21.60
CA LEU A 127 -26.03 -1.31 -20.19
C LEU A 127 -25.47 -0.25 -19.25
N TYR A 128 -24.30 0.34 -19.54
CA TYR A 128 -23.75 1.44 -18.75
C TYR A 128 -24.58 2.72 -18.87
N GLN A 129 -24.97 3.08 -20.09
CA GLN A 129 -25.77 4.28 -20.35
C GLN A 129 -27.20 4.17 -19.81
N THR A 130 -27.70 2.95 -19.66
CA THR A 130 -29.01 2.67 -19.06
C THR A 130 -28.93 2.32 -17.57
N GLU A 131 -27.77 2.48 -16.94
CA GLU A 131 -27.49 2.19 -15.52
C GLU A 131 -27.84 0.75 -15.08
N LYS A 132 -27.84 -0.20 -16.02
CA LYS A 132 -28.11 -1.63 -15.81
C LYS A 132 -26.84 -2.40 -15.42
N PHE A 133 -26.19 -1.96 -14.34
CA PHE A 133 -24.90 -2.51 -13.90
C PHE A 133 -24.94 -3.99 -13.48
N PRO A 134 -25.99 -4.51 -12.81
CA PRO A 134 -26.14 -5.94 -12.54
C PRO A 134 -26.06 -6.81 -13.80
N GLU A 135 -26.80 -6.42 -14.83
CA GLU A 135 -26.80 -7.09 -16.14
C GLU A 135 -25.45 -6.95 -16.84
N ALA A 136 -24.79 -5.78 -16.69
CA ALA A 136 -23.46 -5.55 -17.23
C ALA A 136 -22.40 -6.44 -16.60
N MET A 137 -22.40 -6.58 -15.26
CA MET A 137 -21.55 -7.53 -14.55
C MET A 137 -21.81 -8.95 -15.06
N ARG A 138 -23.08 -9.34 -15.21
CA ARG A 138 -23.44 -10.67 -15.72
C ARG A 138 -22.94 -10.89 -17.15
N LEU A 139 -23.08 -9.91 -18.05
CA LEU A 139 -22.56 -9.94 -19.41
C LEU A 139 -21.03 -10.06 -19.44
N ILE A 140 -20.33 -9.31 -18.58
CA ILE A 140 -18.87 -9.41 -18.42
C ILE A 140 -18.48 -10.84 -18.04
N GLY A 141 -19.10 -11.35 -16.98
CA GLY A 141 -18.80 -12.66 -16.41
C GLY A 141 -19.10 -13.83 -17.33
N GLU A 142 -20.29 -13.86 -17.90
CA GLU A 142 -20.83 -15.04 -18.60
C GLU A 142 -20.52 -15.05 -20.10
N ARG A 143 -20.11 -13.91 -20.68
CA ARG A 143 -19.94 -13.77 -22.13
C ARG A 143 -18.60 -13.15 -22.53
N ILE A 144 -18.22 -12.01 -21.95
CA ILE A 144 -17.03 -11.26 -22.36
C ILE A 144 -15.76 -11.93 -21.86
N ALA A 145 -15.63 -12.19 -20.56
CA ALA A 145 -14.44 -12.83 -20.00
C ALA A 145 -14.17 -14.20 -20.66
N PRO A 146 -15.16 -15.11 -20.82
CA PRO A 146 -14.97 -16.36 -21.57
C PRO A 146 -14.55 -16.15 -23.03
N LEU A 147 -15.06 -15.11 -23.71
CA LEU A 147 -14.65 -14.79 -25.08
C LEU A 147 -13.16 -14.42 -25.12
N LEU A 148 -12.72 -13.53 -24.23
CA LEU A 148 -11.32 -13.11 -24.16
C LEU A 148 -10.40 -14.28 -23.79
N ILE A 149 -10.76 -15.06 -22.76
CA ILE A 149 -10.01 -16.25 -22.33
C ILE A 149 -9.86 -17.25 -23.48
N ASN A 150 -10.94 -17.55 -24.20
CA ASN A 150 -10.90 -18.52 -25.30
C ASN A 150 -9.98 -18.07 -26.43
N VAL A 151 -9.99 -16.76 -26.75
CA VAL A 151 -9.10 -16.24 -27.80
C VAL A 151 -7.65 -16.19 -27.31
N SER A 152 -7.40 -15.78 -26.06
CA SER A 152 -6.07 -15.89 -25.42
C SER A 152 -5.53 -17.32 -25.46
N TYR A 153 -6.37 -18.31 -25.14
CA TYR A 153 -5.98 -19.73 -25.15
C TYR A 153 -5.65 -20.26 -26.55
N GLN A 154 -6.28 -19.73 -27.59
CA GLN A 154 -6.06 -20.15 -28.98
C GLN A 154 -4.77 -19.59 -29.58
N ILE A 155 -4.17 -18.57 -28.97
CA ILE A 155 -2.90 -17.98 -29.39
C ILE A 155 -1.78 -18.87 -28.84
N LEU A 156 -1.20 -19.71 -29.70
CA LEU A 156 -0.11 -20.63 -29.33
C LEU A 156 1.27 -19.95 -29.47
N GLU A 157 1.43 -19.09 -30.47
CA GLU A 157 2.63 -18.31 -30.75
C GLU A 157 2.25 -16.86 -31.08
N ASP A 158 3.19 -15.92 -30.95
CA ASP A 158 2.94 -14.50 -31.26
C ASP A 158 2.49 -14.30 -32.72
N ASP A 159 2.93 -15.16 -33.65
CA ASP A 159 2.54 -15.11 -35.07
C ASP A 159 1.07 -15.52 -35.30
N ASP A 160 0.44 -16.25 -34.37
CA ASP A 160 -0.97 -16.64 -34.40
C ASP A 160 -1.89 -15.57 -33.78
N ARG A 161 -1.31 -14.50 -33.23
CA ARG A 161 -2.03 -13.45 -32.52
C ARG A 161 -2.88 -12.61 -33.48
N PRO A 162 -4.20 -12.49 -33.27
CA PRO A 162 -5.04 -11.67 -34.14
C PRO A 162 -4.64 -10.20 -34.08
N LYS A 163 -4.56 -9.53 -35.24
CA LYS A 163 -4.02 -8.16 -35.38
C LYS A 163 -4.65 -7.10 -34.45
N ASN A 164 -5.92 -7.29 -34.06
CA ASN A 164 -6.66 -6.33 -33.23
C ASN A 164 -7.02 -6.88 -31.85
N PHE A 165 -6.50 -8.06 -31.50
CA PHE A 165 -6.77 -8.67 -30.21
C PHE A 165 -6.31 -7.77 -29.05
N ASP A 166 -5.13 -7.17 -29.16
CA ASP A 166 -4.58 -6.30 -28.10
C ASP A 166 -5.46 -5.10 -27.83
N LYS A 167 -5.89 -4.43 -28.89
CA LYS A 167 -6.83 -3.30 -28.82
C LYS A 167 -8.16 -3.72 -28.22
N ALA A 168 -8.64 -4.93 -28.55
CA ALA A 168 -9.90 -5.43 -28.03
C ALA A 168 -9.82 -5.74 -26.54
N VAL A 169 -8.76 -6.42 -26.12
CA VAL A 169 -8.51 -6.71 -24.71
C VAL A 169 -8.42 -5.40 -23.92
N MET A 170 -7.62 -4.43 -24.37
CA MET A 170 -7.51 -3.13 -23.71
C MET A 170 -8.86 -2.39 -23.63
N GLY A 171 -9.62 -2.36 -24.74
CA GLY A 171 -10.94 -1.71 -24.76
C GLY A 171 -11.97 -2.38 -23.85
N TYR A 172 -11.96 -3.71 -23.73
CA TYR A 172 -12.81 -4.39 -22.75
C TYR A 172 -12.32 -4.20 -21.32
N LEU A 173 -11.01 -4.15 -21.07
CA LEU A 173 -10.48 -3.87 -19.74
C LEU A 173 -10.89 -2.48 -19.26
N ASP A 174 -10.84 -1.45 -20.13
CA ASP A 174 -11.38 -0.12 -19.81
C ASP A 174 -12.85 -0.20 -19.36
N LEU A 175 -13.68 -0.91 -20.12
CA LEU A 175 -15.10 -1.06 -19.79
C LEU A 175 -15.30 -1.86 -18.50
N ILE A 176 -14.57 -2.95 -18.30
CA ILE A 176 -14.64 -3.76 -17.07
C ILE A 176 -14.24 -2.91 -15.85
N ASN A 177 -13.20 -2.09 -15.98
CA ASN A 177 -12.72 -1.21 -14.93
C ASN A 177 -13.80 -0.22 -14.49
N VAL A 178 -14.59 0.33 -15.42
CA VAL A 178 -15.72 1.23 -15.08
C VAL A 178 -16.67 0.61 -14.06
N VAL A 179 -17.07 -0.66 -14.24
CA VAL A 179 -17.97 -1.35 -13.30
C VAL A 179 -17.27 -1.71 -11.99
N MET A 180 -15.99 -2.09 -12.05
CA MET A 180 -15.21 -2.38 -10.85
C MET A 180 -15.02 -1.13 -9.96
N GLU A 181 -14.82 0.04 -10.57
CA GLU A 181 -14.67 1.32 -9.86
C GLU A 181 -15.96 1.76 -9.15
N MET A 182 -17.13 1.31 -9.61
CA MET A 182 -18.40 1.59 -8.92
C MET A 182 -18.51 0.90 -7.56
N GLY A 183 -17.67 -0.10 -7.28
CA GLY A 183 -17.65 -0.79 -5.99
C GLY A 183 -18.93 -1.55 -5.67
N LEU A 184 -19.65 -2.02 -6.69
CA LEU A 184 -20.87 -2.80 -6.51
C LEU A 184 -20.57 -4.15 -5.83
N PRO A 185 -21.44 -4.63 -4.92
CA PRO A 185 -21.27 -5.96 -4.33
C PRO A 185 -21.28 -7.05 -5.41
N LEU A 186 -20.44 -8.08 -5.27
CA LEU A 186 -20.36 -9.20 -6.24
C LEU A 186 -21.71 -9.91 -6.42
N SER A 187 -22.50 -10.02 -5.35
CA SER A 187 -23.86 -10.56 -5.38
C SER A 187 -24.82 -9.81 -6.32
N SER A 188 -24.52 -8.56 -6.69
CA SER A 188 -25.31 -7.77 -7.64
C SER A 188 -25.33 -8.41 -9.03
N ALA A 189 -24.26 -9.10 -9.43
CA ALA A 189 -24.21 -9.81 -10.71
C ALA A 189 -25.20 -10.99 -10.79
N LYS A 190 -25.68 -11.49 -9.64
CA LYS A 190 -26.50 -12.71 -9.52
C LYS A 190 -25.89 -13.91 -10.28
N SER A 191 -24.57 -13.95 -10.37
CA SER A 191 -23.83 -14.95 -11.14
C SER A 191 -22.45 -15.18 -10.53
N ASP A 192 -22.21 -16.41 -10.09
CA ASP A 192 -20.90 -16.83 -9.58
C ASP A 192 -19.82 -16.82 -10.67
N ALA A 193 -20.24 -16.84 -11.95
CA ALA A 193 -19.35 -16.80 -13.09
C ALA A 193 -18.63 -15.44 -13.23
N TYR A 194 -19.20 -14.35 -12.70
CA TYR A 194 -18.61 -13.02 -12.82
C TYR A 194 -17.21 -12.97 -12.24
N ILE A 195 -17.06 -13.25 -10.95
CA ILE A 195 -15.76 -13.15 -10.31
C ILE A 195 -14.82 -14.28 -10.75
N ASN A 196 -15.33 -15.51 -10.89
CA ASN A 196 -14.51 -16.67 -11.26
C ASN A 196 -13.90 -16.52 -12.66
N ASN A 197 -14.66 -16.06 -13.65
CA ASN A 197 -14.12 -15.87 -15.00
C ASN A 197 -13.21 -14.64 -15.10
N LEU A 198 -13.43 -13.61 -14.27
CA LEU A 198 -12.51 -12.48 -14.20
C LEU A 198 -11.17 -12.85 -13.56
N GLU A 199 -11.14 -13.78 -12.60
CA GLU A 199 -9.89 -14.35 -12.10
C GLU A 199 -9.13 -15.12 -13.17
N VAL A 200 -9.82 -15.98 -13.92
CA VAL A 200 -9.17 -16.72 -15.02
C VAL A 200 -8.66 -15.73 -16.08
N LEU A 201 -9.46 -14.72 -16.42
CA LEU A 201 -9.04 -13.66 -17.34
C LEU A 201 -7.81 -12.90 -16.81
N PHE A 202 -7.74 -12.66 -15.50
CA PHE A 202 -6.60 -12.00 -14.87
C PHE A 202 -5.29 -12.74 -15.11
N ASP A 203 -5.29 -14.07 -14.98
CA ASP A 203 -4.08 -14.87 -15.23
C ASP A 203 -3.56 -14.68 -16.66
N TYR A 204 -4.45 -14.65 -17.66
CA TYR A 204 -4.05 -14.35 -19.05
C TYR A 204 -3.58 -12.91 -19.22
N VAL A 205 -4.26 -11.94 -18.62
CA VAL A 205 -3.96 -10.51 -18.77
C VAL A 205 -2.64 -10.14 -18.12
N VAL A 206 -2.34 -10.69 -16.94
CA VAL A 206 -1.14 -10.33 -16.17
C VAL A 206 0.12 -10.88 -16.81
N GLU A 207 0.07 -12.08 -17.40
CA GLU A 207 1.20 -12.72 -18.07
C GLU A 207 1.45 -12.18 -19.49
N ASP A 208 0.46 -11.55 -20.12
CA ASP A 208 0.58 -11.08 -21.51
C ASP A 208 1.49 -9.84 -21.65
N PRO A 209 2.59 -9.91 -22.41
CA PRO A 209 3.50 -8.77 -22.60
C PRO A 209 2.91 -7.64 -23.46
N HIS A 210 1.85 -7.90 -24.23
CA HIS A 210 1.19 -6.90 -25.09
C HIS A 210 0.20 -6.04 -24.32
N VAL A 211 -0.21 -6.46 -23.12
CA VAL A 211 -1.07 -5.64 -22.26
C VAL A 211 -0.22 -4.65 -21.47
N GLY A 212 -0.54 -3.36 -21.60
CA GLY A 212 0.15 -2.30 -20.86
C GLY A 212 0.01 -2.44 -19.33
N ASN A 213 1.06 -2.09 -18.59
CA ASN A 213 1.07 -2.20 -17.13
C ASN A 213 -0.06 -1.44 -16.44
N ASP A 214 -0.51 -0.31 -17.01
CA ASP A 214 -1.61 0.48 -16.44
C ASP A 214 -2.92 -0.33 -16.38
N TYR A 215 -3.22 -1.11 -17.43
CA TYR A 215 -4.39 -2.00 -17.46
C TYR A 215 -4.25 -3.14 -16.44
N LYS A 216 -3.06 -3.73 -16.32
CA LYS A 216 -2.80 -4.77 -15.30
C LYS A 216 -3.02 -4.24 -13.89
N ILE A 217 -2.54 -3.02 -13.62
CA ILE A 217 -2.71 -2.36 -12.33
C ILE A 217 -4.19 -2.07 -12.06
N GLN A 218 -4.91 -1.44 -12.99
CA GLN A 218 -6.32 -1.12 -12.80
C GLN A 218 -7.17 -2.39 -12.58
N PHE A 219 -6.93 -3.44 -13.37
CA PHE A 219 -7.67 -4.68 -13.24
C PHE A 219 -7.36 -5.41 -11.90
N SER A 220 -6.09 -5.39 -11.47
CA SER A 220 -5.67 -5.90 -10.16
C SER A 220 -6.34 -5.15 -9.01
N ILE A 221 -6.39 -3.82 -9.09
CA ILE A 221 -7.05 -2.98 -8.08
C ILE A 221 -8.55 -3.29 -8.04
N GLY A 222 -9.19 -3.43 -9.20
CA GLY A 222 -10.61 -3.75 -9.30
C GLY A 222 -10.96 -5.08 -8.66
N LEU A 223 -10.21 -6.15 -8.96
CA LEU A 223 -10.38 -7.47 -8.32
C LEU A 223 -10.11 -7.44 -6.82
N PHE A 224 -9.02 -6.78 -6.41
CA PHE A 224 -8.70 -6.62 -4.99
C PHE A 224 -9.83 -5.93 -4.23
N ASN A 225 -10.33 -4.81 -4.75
CA ASN A 225 -11.43 -4.06 -4.17
C ASN A 225 -12.72 -4.87 -4.12
N ALA A 226 -13.00 -5.66 -5.16
CA ALA A 226 -14.16 -6.53 -5.21
C ALA A 226 -14.16 -7.57 -4.06
N TYR A 227 -13.00 -8.18 -3.77
CA TYR A 227 -12.89 -9.11 -2.64
C TYR A 227 -13.09 -8.43 -1.29
N ILE A 228 -12.58 -7.21 -1.12
CA ILE A 228 -12.75 -6.44 0.12
C ILE A 228 -14.22 -6.05 0.30
N ASN A 229 -14.87 -5.55 -0.75
CA ASN A 229 -16.29 -5.14 -0.73
C ASN A 229 -17.23 -6.31 -0.43
N ASP A 230 -16.90 -7.52 -0.90
CA ASP A 230 -17.63 -8.75 -0.60
C ASP A 230 -17.25 -9.36 0.77
N LYS A 231 -16.35 -8.72 1.51
CA LYS A 231 -15.81 -9.17 2.80
C LYS A 231 -15.11 -10.52 2.74
N ASN A 232 -14.65 -10.91 1.55
CA ASN A 232 -13.86 -12.12 1.34
C ASN A 232 -12.37 -11.81 1.58
N TYR A 233 -12.04 -11.46 2.83
CA TYR A 233 -10.68 -11.04 3.20
C TYR A 233 -9.64 -12.13 2.98
N GLY A 234 -10.00 -13.41 3.14
CA GLY A 234 -9.10 -14.54 2.88
C GLY A 234 -8.60 -14.56 1.44
N LYS A 235 -9.53 -14.41 0.49
CA LYS A 235 -9.22 -14.32 -0.94
C LYS A 235 -8.46 -13.03 -1.29
N ALA A 236 -8.83 -11.91 -0.68
CA ALA A 236 -8.10 -10.65 -0.83
C ALA A 236 -6.64 -10.76 -0.35
N PHE A 237 -6.37 -11.49 0.74
CA PHE A 237 -5.01 -11.74 1.23
C PHE A 237 -4.19 -12.58 0.26
N GLU A 238 -4.76 -13.68 -0.24
CA GLU A 238 -4.11 -14.56 -1.19
C GLU A 238 -3.80 -13.80 -2.49
N PHE A 239 -4.80 -13.12 -3.05
CA PHE A 239 -4.66 -12.34 -4.26
C PHE A 239 -3.62 -11.23 -4.12
N TYR A 240 -3.67 -10.46 -3.02
CA TYR A 240 -2.66 -9.43 -2.76
C TYR A 240 -1.26 -10.03 -2.57
N GLY A 241 -1.15 -11.18 -1.89
CA GLY A 241 0.13 -11.84 -1.64
C GLY A 241 0.85 -12.28 -2.92
N LEU A 242 0.09 -12.67 -3.95
CA LEU A 242 0.62 -13.06 -5.26
C LEU A 242 0.84 -11.86 -6.18
N ASN A 243 -0.01 -10.83 -6.10
CA ASN A 243 -0.08 -9.75 -7.09
C ASN A 243 0.28 -8.35 -6.52
N ALA A 244 1.03 -8.30 -5.41
CA ALA A 244 1.36 -7.05 -4.70
C ALA A 244 2.06 -6.00 -5.59
N GLU A 245 2.73 -6.41 -6.66
CA GLU A 245 3.40 -5.48 -7.58
C GLU A 245 2.44 -4.65 -8.43
N TYR A 246 1.23 -5.18 -8.67
CA TYR A 246 0.17 -4.53 -9.45
C TYR A 246 -0.88 -3.85 -8.58
N ILE A 247 -0.79 -3.98 -7.25
CA ILE A 247 -1.71 -3.37 -6.28
C ILE A 247 -0.95 -2.31 -5.46
N PRO A 248 -0.72 -1.11 -6.03
CA PRO A 248 0.02 -0.06 -5.36
C PRO A 248 -0.77 0.43 -4.14
N ILE A 249 -0.22 0.14 -2.96
CA ILE A 249 -0.76 0.57 -1.65
C ILE A 249 -0.97 2.10 -1.58
N ASP A 250 -0.18 2.83 -2.36
CA ASP A 250 -0.12 4.28 -2.35
C ASP A 250 -1.15 4.94 -3.28
N ASN A 251 -1.99 4.14 -3.93
CA ASN A 251 -3.21 4.59 -4.59
C ASN A 251 -4.30 4.81 -3.53
N LEU A 252 -4.90 6.00 -3.53
CA LEU A 252 -5.92 6.40 -2.54
C LEU A 252 -7.14 5.45 -2.54
N ALA A 253 -7.52 4.90 -3.69
CA ALA A 253 -8.63 3.94 -3.81
C ALA A 253 -8.28 2.57 -3.21
N VAL A 254 -7.00 2.20 -3.21
CA VAL A 254 -6.49 0.96 -2.58
C VAL A 254 -6.29 1.16 -1.08
N TYR A 255 -5.93 2.38 -0.67
CA TYR A 255 -5.52 2.70 0.68
C TYR A 255 -6.53 2.27 1.75
N GLU A 256 -7.79 2.71 1.62
CA GLU A 256 -8.83 2.41 2.60
C GLU A 256 -9.18 0.91 2.62
N ASN A 257 -9.19 0.27 1.45
CA ASN A 257 -9.42 -1.18 1.34
C ASN A 257 -8.25 -1.99 1.95
N PHE A 258 -7.02 -1.49 1.84
CA PHE A 258 -5.85 -2.08 2.48
C PHE A 258 -5.90 -1.95 4.00
N LYS A 259 -6.39 -0.81 4.53
CA LYS A 259 -6.66 -0.68 5.97
C LYS A 259 -7.70 -1.67 6.43
N GLU A 260 -8.77 -1.84 5.67
CA GLU A 260 -9.81 -2.82 5.98
C GLU A 260 -9.27 -4.24 5.97
N LEU A 261 -8.41 -4.58 5.00
CA LEU A 261 -7.71 -5.85 4.95
C LEU A 261 -6.85 -6.08 6.21
N ILE A 262 -6.04 -5.09 6.61
CA ILE A 262 -5.21 -5.16 7.84
C ILE A 262 -6.07 -5.42 9.07
N ARG A 263 -7.19 -4.68 9.22
CA ARG A 263 -8.11 -4.85 10.37
C ARG A 263 -8.69 -6.25 10.46
N ASN A 264 -8.92 -6.90 9.33
CA ASN A 264 -9.47 -8.25 9.24
C ASN A 264 -8.39 -9.35 9.10
N CYS A 265 -7.11 -9.00 9.25
CA CYS A 265 -6.00 -9.94 9.27
C CYS A 265 -6.03 -10.78 10.55
N ASN A 266 -6.20 -12.09 10.45
CA ASN A 266 -6.36 -12.98 11.62
C ASN A 266 -5.21 -13.97 11.83
N SER A 267 -4.11 -13.86 11.08
CA SER A 267 -2.95 -14.74 11.20
C SER A 267 -1.63 -13.98 11.12
N ALA A 268 -0.60 -14.47 11.82
CA ALA A 268 0.75 -13.89 11.74
C ALA A 268 1.35 -14.02 10.33
N GLN A 269 1.00 -15.09 9.60
CA GLN A 269 1.44 -15.33 8.22
C GLN A 269 0.93 -14.24 7.27
N SER A 270 -0.36 -13.94 7.30
CA SER A 270 -0.97 -12.89 6.48
C SER A 270 -0.35 -11.52 6.79
N THR A 271 -0.10 -11.22 8.07
CA THR A 271 0.53 -9.94 8.44
C THR A 271 1.99 -9.84 7.97
N SER A 272 2.71 -10.96 7.92
CA SER A 272 4.07 -11.01 7.37
C SER A 272 4.10 -10.72 5.87
N VAL A 273 3.12 -11.24 5.11
CA VAL A 273 2.96 -10.93 3.68
C VAL A 273 2.73 -9.44 3.48
N LEU A 274 1.75 -8.85 4.19
CA LEU A 274 1.49 -7.41 4.13
C LEU A 274 2.72 -6.57 4.50
N SER A 275 3.43 -6.95 5.57
CA SER A 275 4.60 -6.21 6.02
C SER A 275 5.73 -6.23 4.99
N ARG A 276 5.95 -7.33 4.25
CA ARG A 276 7.02 -7.39 3.25
C ARG A 276 6.76 -6.42 2.10
N SER A 277 5.53 -6.36 1.60
CA SER A 277 5.15 -5.45 0.51
C SER A 277 5.32 -3.99 0.91
N VAL A 278 4.87 -3.62 2.12
CA VAL A 278 5.01 -2.26 2.67
C VAL A 278 6.48 -1.90 2.90
N VAL A 279 7.29 -2.81 3.45
CA VAL A 279 8.73 -2.58 3.65
C VAL A 279 9.44 -2.41 2.31
N SER A 280 9.07 -3.17 1.28
CA SER A 280 9.61 -3.00 -0.07
C SER A 280 9.25 -1.62 -0.65
N ALA A 281 8.03 -1.14 -0.45
CA ALA A 281 7.61 0.20 -0.88
C ALA A 281 8.40 1.31 -0.16
N ILE A 282 8.60 1.19 1.16
CA ILE A 282 9.43 2.09 1.96
C ILE A 282 10.89 2.06 1.46
N SER A 283 11.45 0.88 1.16
CA SER A 283 12.81 0.76 0.63
C SER A 283 12.97 1.46 -0.74
N LYS A 284 12.00 1.32 -1.65
CA LYS A 284 11.97 2.07 -2.92
C LYS A 284 11.96 3.58 -2.69
N GLN A 285 11.26 4.04 -1.65
CA GLN A 285 11.27 5.44 -1.25
C GLN A 285 12.63 5.87 -0.68
N GLU A 286 13.30 5.06 0.12
CA GLU A 286 14.64 5.37 0.63
C GLU A 286 15.66 5.54 -0.51
N ILE A 287 15.52 4.80 -1.61
CA ILE A 287 16.32 4.99 -2.82
C ILE A 287 16.09 6.38 -3.41
N TYR A 288 14.85 6.87 -3.42
CA TYR A 288 14.56 8.24 -3.85
C TYR A 288 15.14 9.26 -2.86
N ASN A 289 15.09 9.00 -1.56
CA ASN A 289 15.73 9.87 -0.57
C ASN A 289 17.24 9.98 -0.84
N LYS A 290 17.94 8.90 -1.22
CA LYS A 290 19.36 8.96 -1.63
C LYS A 290 19.59 9.80 -2.90
N ARG A 291 18.58 9.97 -3.76
CA ARG A 291 18.66 10.83 -4.95
C ARG A 291 18.72 12.32 -4.57
N ILE A 292 18.11 12.72 -3.45
CA ILE A 292 18.22 14.11 -2.97
C ILE A 292 19.66 14.45 -2.60
N ASP A 293 20.39 13.51 -2.00
CA ASP A 293 21.80 13.70 -1.62
C ASP A 293 22.67 13.93 -2.85
N THR A 294 22.45 13.12 -3.89
CA THR A 294 23.15 13.26 -5.18
C THR A 294 22.85 14.61 -5.81
N LEU A 295 21.57 15.01 -5.85
CA LEU A 295 21.15 16.27 -6.44
C LEU A 295 21.67 17.48 -5.65
N LEU A 296 21.60 17.45 -4.31
CA LEU A 296 22.18 18.47 -3.44
C LEU A 296 23.68 18.62 -3.65
N ALA A 297 24.42 17.52 -3.78
CA ALA A 297 25.85 17.55 -4.06
C ALA A 297 26.15 18.17 -5.43
N GLU A 298 25.39 17.80 -6.47
CA GLU A 298 25.51 18.39 -7.81
C GLU A 298 25.21 19.90 -7.80
N VAL A 299 24.11 20.32 -7.17
CA VAL A 299 23.68 21.72 -7.09
C VAL A 299 24.65 22.55 -6.28
N SER A 300 25.05 22.06 -5.10
CA SER A 300 26.05 22.72 -4.25
C SER A 300 27.38 22.83 -4.99
N GLY A 301 27.80 21.77 -5.69
CA GLY A 301 28.99 21.78 -6.53
C GLY A 301 28.91 22.79 -7.67
N PHE A 302 27.74 22.94 -8.30
CA PHE A 302 27.53 23.94 -9.35
C PHE A 302 27.56 25.37 -8.81
N ILE A 303 26.84 25.65 -7.71
CA ILE A 303 26.88 26.98 -7.05
C ILE A 303 28.29 27.34 -6.61
N LYS A 304 29.09 26.35 -6.15
CA LYS A 304 30.52 26.56 -5.87
C LYS A 304 31.32 27.00 -7.08
N LYS A 305 31.04 26.45 -8.26
CA LYS A 305 31.68 26.90 -9.51
C LYS A 305 31.25 28.32 -9.86
N VAL A 306 29.97 28.65 -9.68
CA VAL A 306 29.41 29.97 -10.00
C VAL A 306 30.03 31.05 -9.12
N TYR A 307 30.02 30.90 -7.80
CA TYR A 307 30.61 31.94 -6.94
C TYR A 307 32.12 32.05 -7.12
N LYS A 308 32.84 30.94 -7.40
CA LYS A 308 34.28 30.99 -7.71
C LYS A 308 34.55 31.74 -9.01
N TYR A 309 33.73 31.51 -10.03
CA TYR A 309 33.82 32.23 -11.30
C TYR A 309 33.66 33.75 -11.09
N ILE A 310 32.73 34.15 -10.22
CA ILE A 310 32.56 35.56 -9.81
C ILE A 310 33.79 36.07 -9.03
N GLU A 311 34.26 35.31 -8.03
CA GLU A 311 35.44 35.66 -7.21
C GLU A 311 36.74 35.81 -8.02
N ASP A 312 36.86 35.08 -9.13
CA ASP A 312 38.04 35.10 -10.00
C ASP A 312 38.04 36.25 -11.03
N GLU A 313 36.94 37.01 -11.14
CA GLU A 313 36.90 38.23 -11.94
C GLU A 313 37.95 39.23 -11.40
N PRO A 314 38.81 39.82 -12.24
CA PRO A 314 39.93 40.66 -11.80
C PRO A 314 39.56 41.80 -10.84
N GLU A 315 38.49 42.54 -11.11
CA GLU A 315 38.04 43.66 -10.28
C GLU A 315 37.41 43.16 -8.97
N MET A 316 36.59 42.11 -9.03
CA MET A 316 35.99 41.44 -7.88
C MET A 316 37.07 40.89 -6.93
N LYS A 317 38.06 40.18 -7.47
CA LYS A 317 39.16 39.58 -6.71
C LYS A 317 39.96 40.63 -5.95
N LYS A 318 40.28 41.75 -6.61
CA LYS A 318 40.96 42.89 -5.98
C LYS A 318 40.13 43.50 -4.86
N ASN A 319 38.83 43.68 -5.11
CA ASN A 319 37.90 44.23 -4.13
C ASN A 319 37.71 43.32 -2.91
N LEU A 320 37.58 42.00 -3.11
CA LEU A 320 37.51 41.02 -2.03
C LEU A 320 38.78 40.98 -1.18
N GLN A 321 39.97 41.09 -1.79
CA GLN A 321 41.25 41.16 -1.06
C GLN A 321 41.40 42.46 -0.25
N THR A 322 40.88 43.57 -0.76
CA THR A 322 41.03 44.89 -0.13
C THR A 322 39.99 45.12 0.97
N LEU A 323 38.74 44.72 0.73
CA LEU A 323 37.61 45.04 1.59
C LEU A 323 37.20 43.87 2.50
N GLY A 324 37.60 42.63 2.19
CA GLY A 324 37.20 41.42 2.90
C GLY A 324 35.84 40.89 2.46
N THR A 325 35.64 39.59 2.66
CA THR A 325 34.36 38.89 2.44
C THR A 325 33.37 39.13 3.59
N GLY A 326 32.10 39.46 3.29
CA GLY A 326 31.08 39.68 4.31
C GLY A 326 31.23 40.98 5.11
N SER A 327 32.04 41.92 4.62
CA SER A 327 32.23 43.23 5.25
C SER A 327 30.97 44.09 5.12
N GLN A 328 30.53 44.73 6.21
CA GLN A 328 29.44 45.71 6.16
C GLN A 328 29.84 46.86 5.22
N LEU A 329 29.16 46.96 4.09
CA LEU A 329 29.44 47.93 3.02
C LEU A 329 28.83 49.32 3.29
N ASN A 330 28.10 49.47 4.40
CA ASN A 330 27.43 50.71 4.78
C ASN A 330 28.44 51.86 4.97
N GLY A 331 28.24 52.95 4.22
CA GLY A 331 29.02 54.18 4.33
C GLY A 331 30.28 54.26 3.46
N LYS A 332 30.58 53.26 2.62
CA LYS A 332 31.69 53.32 1.65
C LYS A 332 31.18 53.84 0.29
N THR A 333 31.82 54.88 -0.25
CA THR A 333 31.56 55.39 -1.61
C THR A 333 32.45 54.67 -2.63
N ASN A 334 31.96 54.47 -3.86
CA ASN A 334 32.65 53.76 -4.97
C ASN A 334 32.91 52.26 -4.73
N ILE A 335 31.93 51.52 -4.22
CA ILE A 335 31.99 50.06 -4.17
C ILE A 335 31.60 49.50 -5.54
N PHE A 336 32.38 48.54 -6.03
CA PHE A 336 32.05 47.75 -7.21
C PHE A 336 30.68 47.07 -7.05
N GLU A 337 29.77 47.30 -8.00
CA GLU A 337 28.38 46.82 -7.95
C GLU A 337 28.28 45.31 -7.71
N GLY A 338 29.11 44.53 -8.42
CA GLY A 338 29.18 43.08 -8.26
C GLY A 338 29.59 42.61 -6.86
N LEU A 339 30.36 43.41 -6.09
CA LEU A 339 30.75 43.07 -4.73
C LEU A 339 29.57 43.17 -3.76
N TYR A 340 28.71 44.17 -3.96
CA TYR A 340 27.51 44.36 -3.15
C TYR A 340 26.50 43.24 -3.40
N GLU A 341 26.17 42.98 -4.67
CA GLU A 341 25.31 41.86 -5.09
C GLU A 341 25.82 40.51 -4.56
N TYR A 342 27.13 40.28 -4.64
CA TYR A 342 27.73 39.03 -4.18
C TYR A 342 27.62 38.84 -2.66
N ASN A 343 27.86 39.89 -1.87
CA ASN A 343 27.73 39.80 -0.41
C ASN A 343 26.29 39.53 0.02
N LEU A 344 25.31 40.16 -0.64
CA LEU A 344 23.88 39.92 -0.40
C LEU A 344 23.51 38.45 -0.59
N VAL A 345 23.89 37.87 -1.74
CA VAL A 345 23.50 36.49 -2.10
C VAL A 345 24.31 35.46 -1.32
N PHE A 346 25.64 35.57 -1.28
CA PHE A 346 26.48 34.48 -0.79
C PHE A 346 26.76 34.55 0.71
N TYR A 347 26.72 35.73 1.33
CA TYR A 347 26.98 35.90 2.77
C TYR A 347 25.74 36.25 3.58
N GLU A 348 24.98 37.28 3.19
CA GLU A 348 23.80 37.70 3.97
C GLU A 348 22.66 36.68 3.89
N CYS A 349 22.42 36.08 2.71
CA CYS A 349 21.51 34.93 2.59
C CYS A 349 22.13 33.60 3.09
N GLY A 350 23.41 33.59 3.46
CA GLY A 350 24.09 32.40 4.01
C GLY A 350 24.37 31.28 3.00
N ILE A 351 24.17 31.49 1.70
CA ILE A 351 24.31 30.44 0.66
C ILE A 351 25.70 29.80 0.68
N LYS A 352 26.77 30.59 0.87
CA LYS A 352 28.14 30.07 0.89
C LYS A 352 28.38 29.14 2.07
N ALA A 353 27.72 29.36 3.21
CA ALA A 353 27.79 28.44 4.34
C ALA A 353 27.05 27.13 4.04
N ILE A 354 25.85 27.24 3.46
CA ILE A 354 24.97 26.10 3.15
C ILE A 354 25.64 25.13 2.17
N VAL A 355 26.19 25.63 1.06
CA VAL A 355 26.84 24.75 0.07
C VAL A 355 28.11 24.07 0.59
N ASN A 356 28.72 24.58 1.67
CA ASN A 356 29.96 24.05 2.26
C ASN A 356 29.74 23.22 3.52
N GLN A 357 28.51 23.13 4.03
CA GLN A 357 28.19 22.33 5.20
C GLN A 357 27.97 20.85 4.82
N ASP A 358 28.32 19.93 5.72
CA ASP A 358 27.99 18.51 5.57
C ASP A 358 26.50 18.28 5.86
N MET A 359 25.82 17.64 4.91
CA MET A 359 24.39 17.38 4.95
C MET A 359 24.05 15.92 5.23
N SER A 360 25.05 15.06 5.42
CA SER A 360 24.86 13.61 5.59
C SER A 360 23.90 13.25 6.72
N THR A 361 23.92 14.01 7.83
CA THR A 361 23.14 13.74 9.05
C THR A 361 21.81 14.48 9.13
N ARG A 362 21.45 15.29 8.12
CA ARG A 362 20.22 16.09 8.10
C ARG A 362 19.01 15.24 7.72
N SER A 363 17.83 15.64 8.18
CA SER A 363 16.58 15.01 7.75
C SER A 363 16.33 15.26 6.26
N TRP A 364 15.50 14.44 5.63
CA TRP A 364 15.21 14.61 4.20
C TRP A 364 14.36 15.86 3.94
N GLU A 365 13.54 16.28 4.90
CA GLU A 365 12.80 17.55 4.90
C GLU A 365 13.77 18.73 4.85
N GLU A 366 14.74 18.77 5.77
CA GLU A 366 15.77 19.82 5.82
C GLU A 366 16.59 19.84 4.52
N LYS A 367 16.98 18.67 4.01
CA LYS A 367 17.67 18.51 2.72
C LYS A 367 16.85 19.10 1.57
N TYR A 368 15.53 18.92 1.58
CA TYR A 368 14.67 19.52 0.58
C TYR A 368 14.60 21.04 0.70
N GLU A 369 14.39 21.58 1.90
CA GLU A 369 14.35 23.04 2.10
C GLU A 369 15.64 23.70 1.61
N MET A 370 16.78 23.05 1.86
CA MET A 370 18.07 23.47 1.31
C MET A 370 18.11 23.39 -0.21
N LEU A 371 17.65 22.29 -0.82
CA LEU A 371 17.60 22.16 -2.28
C LEU A 371 16.71 23.25 -2.91
N GLU A 372 15.58 23.57 -2.29
CA GLU A 372 14.66 24.63 -2.70
C GLU A 372 15.37 26.00 -2.65
N LEU A 373 16.02 26.32 -1.53
CA LEU A 373 16.78 27.55 -1.36
C LEU A 373 17.90 27.68 -2.39
N LEU A 374 18.64 26.60 -2.64
CA LEU A 374 19.70 26.58 -3.66
C LEU A 374 19.13 26.71 -5.09
N TYR A 375 17.97 26.13 -5.36
CA TYR A 375 17.26 26.30 -6.64
C TYR A 375 16.83 27.75 -6.85
N THR A 376 16.22 28.36 -5.83
CA THR A 376 15.84 29.78 -5.87
C THR A 376 17.06 30.65 -6.08
N THR A 377 18.16 30.39 -5.36
CA THR A 377 19.43 31.11 -5.55
C THR A 377 19.91 31.05 -7.01
N LEU A 378 19.84 29.88 -7.66
CA LEU A 378 20.21 29.76 -9.06
C LEU A 378 19.32 30.58 -9.98
N ASN A 379 18.01 30.62 -9.74
CA ASN A 379 17.09 31.46 -10.52
C ASN A 379 17.40 32.95 -10.30
N VAL A 380 17.63 33.41 -9.07
CA VAL A 380 18.01 34.80 -8.80
C VAL A 380 19.31 35.16 -9.53
N VAL A 381 20.33 34.30 -9.47
CA VAL A 381 21.64 34.54 -10.11
C VAL A 381 21.57 34.53 -11.64
N PHE A 382 20.86 33.58 -12.27
CA PHE A 382 20.87 33.39 -13.73
C PHE A 382 19.67 34.00 -14.47
N ASP A 383 18.53 34.16 -13.80
CA ASP A 383 17.32 34.75 -14.39
C ASP A 383 17.12 36.21 -13.94
N GLY A 384 17.92 36.71 -12.99
CA GLY A 384 17.94 38.12 -12.58
C GLY A 384 16.81 38.52 -11.62
N TYR A 385 16.17 37.54 -10.99
CA TYR A 385 15.12 37.79 -10.00
C TYR A 385 15.62 38.54 -8.77
N ASN A 386 14.68 38.99 -7.94
CA ASN A 386 14.95 39.77 -6.74
C ASN A 386 15.55 38.89 -5.63
N VAL A 387 16.59 39.40 -4.96
CA VAL A 387 17.25 38.73 -3.82
C VAL A 387 16.28 38.37 -2.68
N TYR A 388 15.17 39.10 -2.55
CA TYR A 388 14.11 38.81 -1.56
C TYR A 388 13.55 37.38 -1.68
N GLU A 389 13.58 36.78 -2.87
CA GLU A 389 13.13 35.40 -3.08
C GLU A 389 13.97 34.36 -2.32
N ILE A 390 15.22 34.71 -1.97
CA ILE A 390 16.14 33.82 -1.25
C ILE A 390 15.93 33.91 0.27
N SER A 391 15.71 35.12 0.82
CA SER A 391 15.66 35.33 2.27
C SER A 391 14.90 36.59 2.69
N ASN A 392 13.95 36.43 3.63
CA ASN A 392 13.20 37.53 4.24
C ASN A 392 14.02 38.35 5.26
N LYS A 393 15.30 38.01 5.49
CA LYS A 393 16.15 38.65 6.52
C LYS A 393 16.86 39.92 6.04
N ILE A 394 16.79 40.24 4.75
CA ILE A 394 17.50 41.37 4.16
C ILE A 394 16.56 42.58 4.12
N GLU A 395 16.98 43.71 4.71
CA GLU A 395 16.19 44.95 4.76
C GLU A 395 16.02 45.62 3.38
N HIS A 396 16.89 45.30 2.42
CA HIS A 396 16.87 45.81 1.05
C HIS A 396 16.00 44.92 0.14
N GLN A 397 14.69 45.16 0.16
CA GLN A 397 13.67 44.26 -0.39
C GLN A 397 13.54 44.20 -1.93
N TYR A 398 14.30 44.98 -2.70
CA TYR A 398 14.10 45.11 -4.16
C TYR A 398 15.38 45.37 -4.95
N ILE A 399 16.37 44.49 -4.81
CA ILE A 399 17.60 44.57 -5.62
C ILE A 399 17.56 43.45 -6.66
N GLU A 400 17.53 43.84 -7.93
CA GLU A 400 17.74 42.95 -9.06
C GLU A 400 19.25 42.75 -9.29
N LEU A 401 19.68 41.50 -9.43
CA LEU A 401 21.09 41.15 -9.59
C LEU A 401 21.58 41.39 -11.02
N THR A 402 21.75 42.64 -11.42
CA THR A 402 22.05 42.98 -12.82
C THR A 402 23.49 42.64 -13.18
N TRP A 403 24.46 42.92 -12.31
CA TRP A 403 25.87 42.70 -12.63
C TRP A 403 26.20 41.21 -12.65
N ILE A 404 25.84 40.49 -11.59
CA ILE A 404 26.10 39.05 -11.46
C ILE A 404 25.41 38.30 -12.60
N ASN A 405 24.15 38.63 -12.90
CA ASN A 405 23.40 37.98 -13.97
C ASN A 405 24.10 38.11 -15.32
N ASN A 406 24.44 39.34 -15.72
CA ASN A 406 25.13 39.59 -16.98
C ASN A 406 26.49 38.88 -17.03
N TYR A 407 27.24 38.89 -15.93
CA TYR A 407 28.55 38.25 -15.86
C TYR A 407 28.48 36.72 -15.99
N VAL A 408 27.57 36.06 -15.26
CA VAL A 408 27.44 34.59 -15.34
C VAL A 408 26.84 34.15 -16.69
N ASN A 409 25.91 34.92 -17.25
CA ASN A 409 25.28 34.63 -18.54
C ASN A 409 26.23 34.85 -19.72
N ALA A 410 27.28 35.66 -19.55
CA ALA A 410 28.36 35.80 -20.52
C ALA A 410 29.23 34.54 -20.67
N ASN A 411 29.06 33.52 -19.81
CA ASN A 411 29.77 32.25 -19.88
C ASN A 411 28.87 31.12 -20.40
N PRO A 412 28.97 30.72 -21.69
CA PRO A 412 28.11 29.69 -22.28
C PRO A 412 28.20 28.33 -21.58
N ASN A 413 29.36 27.99 -21.00
CA ASN A 413 29.56 26.71 -20.30
C ASN A 413 28.84 26.67 -18.95
N LEU A 414 28.78 27.80 -18.24
CA LEU A 414 28.01 27.91 -17.00
C LEU A 414 26.52 27.90 -17.30
N LEU A 415 26.09 28.64 -18.32
CA LEU A 415 24.69 28.67 -18.74
C LEU A 415 24.16 27.28 -19.15
N LYS A 416 24.95 26.52 -19.92
CA LYS A 416 24.61 25.13 -20.27
C LYS A 416 24.50 24.22 -19.05
N GLN A 417 25.41 24.37 -18.08
CA GLN A 417 25.37 23.60 -16.82
C GLN A 417 24.16 23.99 -15.97
N PHE A 418 23.82 25.28 -15.91
CA PHE A 418 22.62 25.77 -15.22
C PHE A 418 21.35 25.13 -15.76
N PHE A 419 21.12 25.12 -17.08
CA PHE A 419 19.93 24.47 -17.65
C PHE A 419 19.85 22.99 -17.32
N SER A 420 20.98 22.27 -17.38
CA SER A 420 21.04 20.85 -16.99
C SER A 420 20.63 20.64 -15.52
N VAL A 421 21.17 21.44 -14.61
CA VAL A 421 20.84 21.38 -13.17
C VAL A 421 19.37 21.78 -12.92
N LYS A 422 18.90 22.85 -13.58
CA LYS A 422 17.52 23.37 -13.48
C LYS A 422 16.50 22.29 -13.87
N GLU A 423 16.72 21.60 -14.99
CA GLU A 423 15.83 20.52 -15.45
C GLU A 423 15.86 19.31 -14.51
N LYS A 424 17.03 18.93 -13.97
CA LYS A 424 17.12 17.86 -12.96
C LYS A 424 16.32 18.19 -11.69
N ILE A 425 16.38 19.44 -11.22
CA ILE A 425 15.63 19.88 -10.03
C ILE A 425 14.13 19.92 -10.31
N LYS A 426 13.70 20.45 -11.47
CA LYS A 426 12.28 20.43 -11.87
C LYS A 426 11.73 19.00 -11.91
N ALA A 427 12.44 18.10 -12.57
CA ALA A 427 12.05 16.68 -12.65
C ALA A 427 12.00 16.01 -11.26
N PHE A 428 12.87 16.42 -10.34
CA PHE A 428 12.85 15.96 -8.96
C PHE A 428 11.62 16.48 -8.20
N LYS A 429 11.31 17.79 -8.27
CA LYS A 429 10.16 18.41 -7.59
C LYS A 429 8.82 17.78 -7.95
N VAL A 430 8.58 17.53 -9.24
CA VAL A 430 7.35 16.86 -9.71
C VAL A 430 7.20 15.49 -9.06
N ARG A 431 8.28 14.70 -9.00
CA ARG A 431 8.28 13.37 -8.38
C ARG A 431 8.14 13.42 -6.86
N LYS A 432 8.66 14.46 -6.21
CA LYS A 432 8.66 14.59 -4.75
C LYS A 432 7.24 14.65 -4.17
N ASN A 433 6.38 15.52 -4.71
CA ASN A 433 5.05 15.71 -4.15
C ASN A 433 4.26 14.41 -4.15
N SER A 434 4.38 13.65 -5.24
CA SER A 434 3.84 12.29 -5.32
C SER A 434 4.45 11.38 -4.23
N ILE A 435 5.77 11.37 -4.07
CA ILE A 435 6.45 10.51 -3.09
C ILE A 435 6.13 10.86 -1.64
N LEU A 436 5.84 12.14 -1.34
CA LEU A 436 5.49 12.60 0.00
C LEU A 436 4.17 12.03 0.50
N GLU A 437 3.15 12.10 -0.34
CA GLU A 437 1.83 11.54 -0.03
C GLU A 437 1.93 10.02 0.12
N LYS A 438 2.67 9.36 -0.79
CA LYS A 438 2.95 7.92 -0.76
C LYS A 438 3.71 7.52 0.51
N SER A 439 4.67 8.33 0.95
CA SER A 439 5.46 8.11 2.17
C SER A 439 4.59 8.08 3.42
N LYS A 440 3.80 9.14 3.64
CA LYS A 440 2.97 9.26 4.84
C LYS A 440 2.02 8.07 4.95
N THR A 441 1.41 7.70 3.83
CA THR A 441 0.53 6.54 3.67
C THR A 441 1.26 5.24 4.03
N ASN A 442 2.45 5.00 3.50
CA ASN A 442 3.23 3.78 3.78
C ASN A 442 3.63 3.65 5.26
N TYR A 443 4.05 4.74 5.91
CA TYR A 443 4.41 4.73 7.34
C TYR A 443 3.19 4.53 8.24
N GLU A 444 2.05 5.15 7.91
CA GLU A 444 0.78 4.92 8.62
C GLU A 444 0.39 3.45 8.55
N ILE A 445 0.47 2.86 7.35
CA ILE A 445 0.18 1.44 7.13
C ILE A 445 1.15 0.54 7.88
N LYS A 446 2.45 0.87 7.85
CA LYS A 446 3.45 0.09 8.59
C LYS A 446 3.10 0.07 10.08
N LYS A 447 2.73 1.22 10.64
CA LYS A 447 2.26 1.31 12.02
C LYS A 447 1.00 0.45 12.24
N MET A 448 0.00 0.53 11.36
CA MET A 448 -1.22 -0.29 11.47
C MET A 448 -0.95 -1.79 11.43
N ILE A 449 -0.02 -2.23 10.57
CA ILE A 449 0.42 -3.63 10.50
C ILE A 449 1.09 -4.04 11.81
N ASP A 450 2.02 -3.22 12.32
CA ASP A 450 2.73 -3.52 13.57
C ASP A 450 1.75 -3.57 14.76
N ASP A 451 0.79 -2.66 14.83
CA ASP A 451 -0.25 -2.64 15.86
C ASP A 451 -1.19 -3.85 15.74
N ARG A 452 -1.52 -4.27 14.51
CA ARG A 452 -2.28 -5.50 14.29
C ARG A 452 -1.50 -6.75 14.73
N GLN A 453 -0.20 -6.84 14.45
CA GLN A 453 0.64 -7.95 14.92
C GLN A 453 0.62 -8.05 16.44
N LYS A 454 0.83 -6.93 17.14
CA LYS A 454 0.76 -6.87 18.61
C LYS A 454 -0.60 -7.35 19.13
N HIS A 455 -1.69 -6.90 18.49
CA HIS A 455 -3.03 -7.33 18.85
C HIS A 455 -3.25 -8.84 18.67
N LEU A 456 -2.75 -9.42 17.58
CA LEU A 456 -2.83 -10.86 17.32
C LEU A 456 -2.10 -11.70 18.39
N LEU A 457 -1.00 -11.21 18.96
CA LEU A 457 -0.32 -11.89 20.09
C LEU A 457 -1.28 -12.03 21.29
N PHE A 458 -1.98 -10.96 21.66
CA PHE A 458 -2.94 -11.01 22.77
C PHE A 458 -4.16 -11.88 22.46
N MET A 459 -4.64 -11.88 21.21
CA MET A 459 -5.70 -12.80 20.76
C MET A 459 -5.26 -14.26 20.81
N ALA A 460 -4.04 -14.58 20.38
CA ALA A 460 -3.49 -15.93 20.44
C ALA A 460 -3.40 -16.42 21.90
N ALA A 461 -2.95 -15.56 22.82
CA ALA A 461 -2.94 -15.84 24.26
C ALA A 461 -4.36 -16.20 24.77
N GLU A 462 -5.35 -15.39 24.38
CA GLU A 462 -6.74 -15.58 24.78
C GLU A 462 -7.29 -16.91 24.27
N ASP A 463 -7.09 -17.19 22.99
CA ASP A 463 -7.60 -18.37 22.32
C ASP A 463 -6.99 -19.64 22.92
N MET A 464 -5.67 -19.67 23.16
CA MET A 464 -4.99 -20.76 23.87
C MET A 464 -5.62 -21.00 25.25
N ILE A 465 -5.86 -19.93 26.03
CA ILE A 465 -6.42 -20.08 27.38
C ILE A 465 -7.88 -20.56 27.34
N VAL A 466 -8.71 -19.98 26.49
CA VAL A 466 -10.14 -20.31 26.40
C VAL A 466 -10.35 -21.71 25.84
N ASN A 467 -9.70 -22.05 24.73
CA ASN A 467 -9.91 -23.34 24.06
C ASN A 467 -9.07 -24.47 24.64
N GLY A 468 -7.86 -24.17 25.14
CA GLY A 468 -6.97 -25.14 25.75
C GLY A 468 -7.26 -25.31 27.24
N LEU A 469 -7.09 -24.27 28.06
CA LEU A 469 -7.18 -24.41 29.53
C LEU A 469 -8.62 -24.33 30.08
N GLY A 470 -9.53 -23.62 29.41
CA GLY A 470 -10.89 -23.36 29.89
C GLY A 470 -11.99 -24.24 29.25
N GLY A 471 -11.77 -24.74 28.04
CA GLY A 471 -12.81 -25.35 27.21
C GLY A 471 -12.90 -26.88 27.24
N GLY A 472 -12.03 -27.56 27.99
CA GLY A 472 -12.04 -29.03 28.14
C GLY A 472 -11.65 -29.84 26.90
N LYS A 473 -11.28 -29.20 25.78
CA LYS A 473 -10.85 -29.88 24.54
C LYS A 473 -9.41 -30.43 24.63
N LEU A 474 -8.54 -29.78 25.41
CA LEU A 474 -7.15 -30.20 25.65
C LEU A 474 -6.88 -30.20 27.16
N GLN A 475 -6.61 -31.37 27.76
CA GLN A 475 -6.20 -31.44 29.17
C GLN A 475 -4.69 -31.24 29.30
N ILE A 476 -4.26 -29.98 29.29
CA ILE A 476 -2.83 -29.62 29.38
C ILE A 476 -2.39 -29.48 30.83
N ILE A 477 -3.22 -28.88 31.68
CA ILE A 477 -2.99 -28.84 33.13
C ILE A 477 -3.24 -30.23 33.70
N SER A 478 -2.26 -30.77 34.42
CA SER A 478 -2.39 -32.07 35.07
C SER A 478 -3.54 -32.09 36.09
N SER A 479 -4.20 -33.25 36.23
CA SER A 479 -5.28 -33.45 37.21
C SER A 479 -4.84 -33.26 38.67
N GLY A 480 -3.53 -33.29 38.91
CA GLY A 480 -2.91 -33.02 40.22
C GLY A 480 -2.74 -31.55 40.57
N TYR A 481 -3.30 -30.62 39.78
CA TYR A 481 -3.20 -29.17 40.02
C TYR A 481 -3.55 -28.78 41.46
N ASP A 482 -2.56 -28.26 42.18
CA ASP A 482 -2.70 -27.73 43.53
C ASP A 482 -2.30 -26.25 43.59
N LEU A 483 -3.27 -25.40 43.97
CA LEU A 483 -3.10 -23.96 44.04
C LEU A 483 -2.01 -23.54 45.05
N ASN A 484 -1.89 -24.24 46.19
CA ASN A 484 -0.92 -23.87 47.23
C ASN A 484 0.52 -24.15 46.77
N THR A 485 0.71 -25.24 46.05
CA THR A 485 1.99 -25.64 45.46
C THR A 485 2.37 -24.70 44.32
N ALA A 486 1.42 -24.38 43.43
CA ALA A 486 1.62 -23.37 42.39
C ALA A 486 2.01 -22.00 42.96
N LYS A 487 1.41 -21.58 44.09
CA LYS A 487 1.79 -20.34 44.79
C LYS A 487 3.21 -20.37 45.34
N LYS A 488 3.69 -21.51 45.83
CA LYS A 488 5.08 -21.66 46.29
C LYS A 488 6.06 -21.51 45.11
N TYR A 489 5.78 -22.18 43.99
CA TYR A 489 6.58 -22.01 42.77
C TYR A 489 6.60 -20.55 42.31
N LEU A 490 5.45 -19.89 42.32
CA LEU A 490 5.34 -18.47 41.98
C LEU A 490 6.17 -17.58 42.90
N GLN A 491 6.12 -17.79 44.21
CA GLN A 491 6.90 -17.03 45.18
C GLN A 491 8.41 -17.17 44.90
N GLU A 492 8.88 -18.39 44.67
CA GLU A 492 10.29 -18.65 44.36
C GLU A 492 10.72 -18.02 43.04
N THR A 493 9.92 -18.15 41.97
CA THR A 493 10.18 -17.52 40.68
C THR A 493 10.21 -16.00 40.82
N TYR A 494 9.18 -15.39 41.43
CA TYR A 494 9.04 -13.94 41.52
C TYR A 494 10.18 -13.28 42.32
N ALA A 495 10.69 -13.97 43.33
CA ALA A 495 11.85 -13.55 44.12
C ALA A 495 13.16 -13.57 43.29
N LYS A 496 13.34 -14.55 42.40
CA LYS A 496 14.53 -14.70 41.55
C LYS A 496 14.59 -13.67 40.40
N ILE A 497 13.46 -13.07 40.03
CA ILE A 497 13.40 -12.09 38.93
C ILE A 497 14.02 -10.75 39.36
N VAL A 498 15.16 -10.42 38.75
CA VAL A 498 15.91 -9.18 38.98
C VAL A 498 15.32 -8.02 38.17
N LEU A 499 15.16 -6.86 38.81
CA LEU A 499 14.75 -5.62 38.17
C LEU A 499 15.94 -4.67 37.94
N PRO A 500 15.84 -3.73 36.99
CA PRO A 500 16.80 -2.64 36.83
C PRO A 500 16.97 -1.79 38.10
N ALA A 501 18.14 -1.16 38.24
CA ALA A 501 18.51 -0.37 39.42
C ALA A 501 17.52 0.75 39.79
N LYS A 502 16.74 1.27 38.82
CA LYS A 502 15.66 2.25 39.05
C LYS A 502 14.60 1.76 40.06
N TYR A 503 14.41 0.44 40.15
CA TYR A 503 13.48 -0.20 41.08
C TYR A 503 14.17 -0.75 42.33
N GLY A 504 15.47 -0.47 42.50
CA GLY A 504 16.25 -0.89 43.66
C GLY A 504 15.74 -0.24 44.94
N GLN A 505 15.70 -1.03 46.02
CA GLN A 505 15.38 -0.57 47.35
C GLN A 505 16.34 0.55 47.78
N GLU A 506 15.81 1.65 48.31
CA GLU A 506 16.55 2.51 49.23
C GLU A 506 17.18 1.62 50.31
N THR A 507 18.50 1.46 50.28
CA THR A 507 19.24 0.85 51.37
C THR A 507 19.00 1.68 52.62
N GLN A 508 18.17 1.13 53.52
CA GLN A 508 17.96 1.63 54.86
C GLN A 508 19.31 1.81 55.57
N THR A 509 19.62 3.07 55.88
CA THR A 509 20.35 3.43 57.08
C THR A 509 19.55 2.99 58.31
N SER A 510 20.01 1.94 59.00
CA SER A 510 19.84 1.75 60.46
C SER A 510 20.67 0.53 60.85
N GLY A 511 21.61 0.62 61.80
CA GLY A 511 21.31 0.96 63.19
C GLY A 511 20.98 -0.35 63.91
N GLY A 512 21.92 -0.87 64.69
CA GLY A 512 21.82 -2.17 65.35
C GLY A 512 20.58 -2.31 66.24
N GLY A 513 19.98 -3.48 66.23
CA GLY A 513 18.79 -3.79 67.03
C GLY A 513 18.44 -5.27 66.97
N PHE A 514 18.96 -6.02 67.93
CA PHE A 514 18.72 -7.43 68.21
C PHE A 514 17.25 -7.61 68.68
N PHE A 515 16.33 -8.13 67.86
CA PHE A 515 15.14 -8.90 68.28
C PHE A 515 14.36 -9.40 67.05
N GLY A 516 14.16 -10.72 66.96
CA GLY A 516 13.49 -11.40 65.86
C GLY A 516 11.98 -11.12 65.81
N LYS A 517 11.54 -10.51 64.72
CA LYS A 517 10.23 -10.70 64.09
C LYS A 517 10.46 -10.65 62.58
N ASN A 518 10.01 -11.69 61.86
CA ASN A 518 10.04 -11.76 60.40
C ASN A 518 9.42 -10.48 59.79
N LYS A 519 10.28 -9.56 59.35
CA LYS A 519 9.88 -8.52 58.41
C LYS A 519 9.75 -9.22 57.06
N GLY A 520 8.51 -9.36 56.57
CA GLY A 520 8.25 -9.79 55.20
C GLY A 520 9.07 -8.92 54.25
N SER A 521 9.73 -9.55 53.28
CA SER A 521 10.56 -8.83 52.33
C SER A 521 9.69 -7.88 51.49
N ALA A 522 10.22 -6.77 50.98
CA ALA A 522 9.44 -5.89 50.11
C ALA A 522 8.93 -6.63 48.84
N ALA A 523 9.61 -7.71 48.43
CA ALA A 523 9.18 -8.61 47.36
C ALA A 523 7.90 -9.38 47.70
N ASP A 524 7.69 -9.78 48.96
CA ASP A 524 6.47 -10.45 49.42
C ASP A 524 5.27 -9.50 49.40
N ALA A 525 5.47 -8.23 49.78
CA ALA A 525 4.41 -7.22 49.76
C ALA A 525 3.99 -6.87 48.31
N ASP A 526 4.94 -6.83 47.39
CA ASP A 526 4.68 -6.55 45.98
C ASP A 526 3.92 -7.68 45.27
N LEU A 527 4.32 -8.93 45.50
CA LEU A 527 3.59 -10.10 45.01
C LEU A 527 2.19 -10.19 45.63
N ALA A 528 2.05 -9.96 46.93
CA ALA A 528 0.75 -9.96 47.59
C ALA A 528 -0.21 -8.89 47.03
N ARG A 529 0.30 -7.77 46.51
CA ARG A 529 -0.50 -6.77 45.81
C ARG A 529 -0.98 -7.29 44.46
N LEU A 530 -0.10 -7.92 43.68
CA LEU A 530 -0.41 -8.46 42.36
C LEU A 530 -1.51 -9.53 42.44
N LEU A 531 -1.46 -10.38 43.46
CA LEU A 531 -2.40 -11.47 43.69
C LEU A 531 -3.78 -11.02 44.24
N ARG A 532 -4.05 -9.72 44.36
CA ARG A 532 -5.39 -9.22 44.75
C ARG A 532 -6.40 -9.34 43.63
N ASP A 533 -5.97 -9.30 42.36
CA ASP A 533 -6.84 -9.58 41.23
C ASP A 533 -6.89 -11.11 41.03
N ALA A 534 -8.07 -11.69 41.24
CA ALA A 534 -8.29 -13.13 41.14
C ALA A 534 -7.95 -13.70 39.75
N SER A 535 -8.19 -12.93 38.68
CA SER A 535 -7.84 -13.34 37.32
C SER A 535 -6.32 -13.37 37.13
N VAL A 536 -5.60 -12.42 37.73
CA VAL A 536 -4.14 -12.37 37.69
C VAL A 536 -3.55 -13.51 38.52
N GLU A 537 -4.07 -13.75 39.72
CA GLU A 537 -3.67 -14.86 40.59
C GLU A 537 -3.84 -16.22 39.89
N GLU A 538 -5.01 -16.45 39.29
CA GLU A 538 -5.31 -17.69 38.58
C GLU A 538 -4.30 -17.94 37.45
N MET A 539 -4.06 -16.94 36.59
CA MET A 539 -3.18 -17.10 35.43
C MET A 539 -1.71 -17.24 35.84
N LEU A 540 -1.24 -16.50 36.85
CA LEU A 540 0.13 -16.67 37.38
C LEU A 540 0.32 -18.07 37.97
N CYS A 541 -0.64 -18.56 38.75
CA CYS A 541 -0.56 -19.90 39.33
C CYS A 541 -0.62 -20.99 38.25
N LYS A 542 -1.48 -20.84 37.24
CA LYS A 542 -1.53 -21.76 36.09
C LYS A 542 -0.22 -21.78 35.30
N SER A 543 0.36 -20.61 35.03
CA SER A 543 1.69 -20.49 34.41
C SER A 543 2.75 -21.29 35.16
N GLU A 544 2.83 -21.09 36.48
CA GLU A 544 3.87 -21.73 37.29
C GLU A 544 3.64 -23.22 37.48
N TRP A 545 2.37 -23.65 37.53
CA TRP A 545 2.06 -25.08 37.52
C TRP A 545 2.49 -25.73 36.20
N LEU A 546 2.10 -25.16 35.06
CA LEU A 546 2.48 -25.66 33.74
C LEU A 546 3.99 -25.76 33.57
N TRP A 547 4.73 -24.78 34.09
CA TRP A 547 6.18 -24.80 34.06
C TRP A 547 6.80 -25.93 34.88
N ASN A 548 6.18 -26.33 35.99
CA ASN A 548 6.77 -27.27 36.97
C ASN A 548 6.13 -28.66 36.99
N GLN A 549 4.97 -28.87 36.35
CA GLN A 549 4.26 -30.17 36.37
C GLN A 549 5.02 -31.31 35.70
N HIS A 550 6.09 -31.00 34.96
CA HIS A 550 7.03 -31.98 34.43
C HIS A 550 7.72 -32.81 35.52
N ASN A 551 7.91 -32.22 36.72
CA ASN A 551 8.46 -32.92 37.88
C ASN A 551 7.56 -34.09 38.31
N ASP A 552 6.24 -33.88 38.32
CA ASP A 552 5.27 -34.93 38.64
C ASP A 552 5.20 -36.01 37.55
N LYS A 553 5.58 -35.65 36.32
CA LYS A 553 5.68 -36.55 35.18
C LYS A 553 7.03 -37.29 35.09
N GLY A 554 7.98 -36.98 35.98
CA GLY A 554 9.34 -37.54 35.96
C GLY A 554 10.17 -37.12 34.75
N LEU A 555 9.84 -35.98 34.13
CA LEU A 555 10.59 -35.38 33.03
C LEU A 555 11.62 -34.38 33.58
N GLU A 556 12.69 -34.11 32.83
CA GLU A 556 13.71 -33.12 33.24
C GLU A 556 13.27 -31.66 33.00
N LYS A 557 12.34 -31.45 32.05
CA LYS A 557 11.89 -30.13 31.59
C LYS A 557 10.42 -30.17 31.16
N PRO A 558 9.72 -29.02 31.16
CA PRO A 558 8.38 -28.95 30.59
C PRO A 558 8.40 -29.34 29.11
N THR A 559 7.30 -29.89 28.62
CA THR A 559 7.05 -30.10 27.20
C THR A 559 6.90 -28.75 26.49
N ALA A 560 7.06 -28.73 25.16
CA ALA A 560 6.88 -27.51 24.36
C ALA A 560 5.47 -26.92 24.51
N GLU A 561 4.45 -27.78 24.63
CA GLU A 561 3.07 -27.38 24.87
C GLU A 561 2.91 -26.70 26.24
N GLU A 562 3.40 -27.33 27.32
CA GLU A 562 3.36 -26.76 28.67
C GLU A 562 4.08 -25.42 28.77
N ALA A 563 5.27 -25.33 28.18
CA ALA A 563 6.07 -24.11 28.17
C ALA A 563 5.37 -22.98 27.39
N THR A 564 4.74 -23.31 26.26
CA THR A 564 3.97 -22.35 25.44
C THR A 564 2.76 -21.81 26.20
N TYR A 565 1.99 -22.69 26.83
CA TYR A 565 0.82 -22.30 27.61
C TYR A 565 1.17 -21.53 28.88
N ALA A 566 2.34 -21.80 29.48
CA ALA A 566 2.85 -21.01 30.59
C ALA A 566 3.10 -19.56 30.15
N VAL A 567 3.77 -19.35 29.01
CA VAL A 567 3.98 -18.01 28.44
C VAL A 567 2.65 -17.33 28.08
N ALA A 568 1.69 -18.06 27.49
CA ALA A 568 0.36 -17.54 27.16
C ALA A 568 -0.38 -16.99 28.40
N CYS A 569 -0.30 -17.70 29.53
CA CYS A 569 -0.86 -17.24 30.81
C CYS A 569 -0.21 -15.91 31.27
N LEU A 570 1.10 -15.76 31.13
CA LEU A 570 1.80 -14.52 31.49
C LEU A 570 1.43 -13.35 30.57
N VAL A 571 1.27 -13.60 29.26
CA VAL A 571 0.79 -12.59 28.31
C VAL A 571 -0.64 -12.15 28.66
N LYS A 572 -1.51 -13.07 29.09
CA LYS A 572 -2.85 -12.75 29.58
C LYS A 572 -2.84 -11.91 30.85
N VAL A 573 -1.90 -12.14 31.77
CA VAL A 573 -1.70 -11.27 32.95
C VAL A 573 -1.36 -9.85 32.50
N ILE A 574 -0.41 -9.70 31.57
CA ILE A 574 -0.02 -8.39 31.03
C ILE A 574 -1.20 -7.71 30.34
N HIS A 575 -1.96 -8.44 29.53
CA HIS A 575 -3.20 -7.95 28.91
C HIS A 575 -4.17 -7.44 29.98
N ARG A 576 -4.41 -8.22 31.05
CA ARG A 576 -5.32 -7.83 32.14
C ARG A 576 -4.84 -6.60 32.90
N MET A 577 -3.53 -6.45 33.09
CA MET A 577 -2.95 -5.27 33.72
C MET A 577 -3.14 -4.02 32.86
N LEU A 578 -3.00 -4.14 31.54
CA LEU A 578 -3.16 -3.03 30.59
C LEU A 578 -4.63 -2.68 30.33
N ASP A 579 -5.53 -3.67 30.24
CA ASP A 579 -6.96 -3.49 29.99
C ASP A 579 -7.81 -3.76 31.25
N LYS A 580 -7.88 -2.76 32.14
CA LYS A 580 -8.69 -2.82 33.37
C LYS A 580 -10.20 -2.82 33.11
N LYS A 581 -10.67 -2.41 31.92
CA LYS A 581 -12.13 -2.25 31.64
C LYS A 581 -12.84 -3.55 31.29
N GLY A 582 -12.11 -4.64 31.02
CA GLY A 582 -12.71 -5.97 30.86
C GLY A 582 -13.79 -6.02 29.79
N THR A 583 -13.44 -5.72 28.54
CA THR A 583 -14.37 -5.87 27.39
C THR A 583 -14.20 -7.18 26.63
N SER A 584 -13.43 -8.16 27.14
CA SER A 584 -13.22 -9.45 26.49
C SER A 584 -14.27 -10.49 26.93
N LYS A 585 -15.45 -10.49 26.29
CA LYS A 585 -16.21 -11.74 26.14
C LYS A 585 -15.62 -12.48 24.95
N ALA A 586 -14.99 -13.62 25.22
CA ALA A 586 -14.49 -14.53 24.20
C ALA A 586 -15.60 -14.85 23.18
N ALA A 587 -15.26 -14.75 21.89
CA ALA A 587 -16.13 -15.22 20.82
C ALA A 587 -16.44 -16.70 21.06
N SER A 588 -17.73 -17.04 21.16
CA SER A 588 -18.17 -18.44 21.23
C SER A 588 -17.71 -19.16 19.97
N ALA A 589 -16.96 -20.26 20.13
CA ALA A 589 -16.47 -21.07 19.03
C ALA A 589 -17.63 -21.49 18.08
N PRO A 590 -17.44 -21.46 16.75
CA PRO A 590 -18.42 -22.00 15.81
C PRO A 590 -18.42 -23.53 15.94
N ASN A 591 -19.50 -24.08 16.46
CA ASN A 591 -19.70 -25.53 16.49
C ASN A 591 -19.92 -26.05 15.06
N LYS A 592 -18.90 -26.67 14.46
CA LYS A 592 -19.05 -27.44 13.22
C LYS A 592 -19.89 -28.69 13.50
N LYS A 593 -21.12 -28.75 12.96
CA LYS A 593 -21.90 -29.99 12.89
C LYS A 593 -21.64 -30.67 11.55
N VAL A 594 -21.16 -31.91 11.58
CA VAL A 594 -20.97 -32.78 10.42
C VAL A 594 -22.08 -33.82 10.41
N ILE A 595 -22.73 -34.03 9.27
CA ILE A 595 -23.63 -35.18 9.05
C ILE A 595 -22.91 -36.18 8.14
N ILE A 596 -22.63 -37.37 8.68
CA ILE A 596 -22.12 -38.50 7.89
C ILE A 596 -23.32 -39.19 7.26
N THR A 597 -23.44 -39.11 5.93
CA THR A 597 -24.49 -39.82 5.20
C THR A 597 -24.12 -41.30 5.03
N LYS A 598 -25.12 -42.18 4.87
CA LYS A 598 -24.96 -43.65 4.79
C LYS A 598 -24.12 -44.17 3.60
N THR A 599 -23.63 -43.27 2.74
CA THR A 599 -22.71 -43.59 1.62
C THR A 599 -21.26 -43.20 1.91
N GLY A 600 -20.94 -42.70 3.12
CA GLY A 600 -19.57 -42.34 3.51
C GLY A 600 -19.09 -40.98 3.00
N LYS A 601 -19.96 -40.20 2.34
CA LYS A 601 -19.63 -38.84 1.90
C LYS A 601 -19.90 -37.86 3.06
N VAL A 602 -18.84 -37.16 3.46
CA VAL A 602 -18.89 -36.06 4.44
C VAL A 602 -19.42 -34.82 3.70
N ILE A 603 -20.58 -34.32 4.12
CA ILE A 603 -21.12 -33.04 3.64
C ILE A 603 -20.89 -32.02 4.75
N GLU A 604 -20.01 -31.06 4.49
CA GLU A 604 -19.90 -29.85 5.32
C GLU A 604 -21.11 -28.97 5.00
N LEU A 605 -21.95 -28.71 6.00
CA LEU A 605 -23.04 -27.74 5.86
C LEU A 605 -22.45 -26.36 6.12
N SER A 606 -22.31 -25.56 5.05
CA SER A 606 -22.12 -24.11 5.14
C SER A 606 -23.40 -23.51 5.72
N ASP A 607 -23.34 -22.87 6.89
CA ASP A 607 -24.48 -22.13 7.45
C ASP A 607 -24.72 -20.87 6.59
N GLU A 608 -25.63 -20.96 5.62
CA GLU A 608 -26.37 -19.80 5.11
C GLU A 608 -27.38 -19.34 6.16
N SER A 609 -26.90 -18.57 7.13
CA SER A 609 -27.79 -17.70 7.91
C SER A 609 -27.02 -16.44 8.27
N GLY A 610 -27.61 -15.29 7.92
CA GLY A 610 -26.96 -13.99 7.90
C GLY A 610 -26.11 -13.72 9.14
N GLN A 611 -24.79 -13.73 8.95
CA GLN A 611 -23.86 -13.19 9.93
C GLN A 611 -24.02 -11.67 9.90
N ALA A 612 -24.76 -11.14 10.88
CA ALA A 612 -24.52 -9.78 11.31
C ALA A 612 -23.01 -9.64 11.55
N PRO A 613 -22.36 -8.57 11.05
CA PRO A 613 -20.92 -8.45 11.07
C PRO A 613 -20.46 -8.66 12.52
N VAL A 614 -19.57 -9.65 12.71
CA VAL A 614 -18.79 -9.74 13.94
C VAL A 614 -18.05 -8.41 14.01
N LYS A 615 -18.56 -7.47 14.80
CA LYS A 615 -17.74 -6.37 15.28
C LYS A 615 -16.65 -7.04 16.12
N GLN A 616 -15.56 -7.45 15.47
CA GLN A 616 -14.29 -7.66 16.15
C GLN A 616 -13.91 -6.28 16.68
N GLN A 617 -14.41 -6.02 17.88
CA GLN A 617 -14.10 -4.84 18.65
C GLN A 617 -12.59 -4.93 18.88
N GLU A 618 -11.83 -4.03 18.24
CA GLU A 618 -10.39 -3.86 18.47
C GLU A 618 -10.15 -4.00 19.98
N SER A 619 -9.36 -4.98 20.43
CA SER A 619 -9.09 -5.04 21.87
C SER A 619 -8.40 -3.73 22.21
N GLY A 620 -8.96 -2.99 23.17
CA GLY A 620 -8.41 -1.72 23.63
C GLY A 620 -7.02 -1.80 24.25
N VAL A 621 -6.33 -2.95 24.20
CA VAL A 621 -4.97 -3.12 24.72
C VAL A 621 -3.94 -2.26 23.99
N ILE A 622 -4.03 -2.10 22.66
CA ILE A 622 -3.11 -1.23 21.90
C ILE A 622 -3.38 0.23 22.25
N GLU A 623 -4.65 0.62 22.29
CA GLU A 623 -5.07 1.95 22.75
C GLU A 623 -4.64 2.21 24.21
N ALA A 624 -4.68 1.20 25.08
CA ALA A 624 -4.23 1.28 26.47
C ALA A 624 -2.71 1.42 26.58
N ILE A 625 -1.93 0.77 25.70
CA ILE A 625 -0.49 0.97 25.60
C ILE A 625 -0.18 2.38 25.08
N ASP A 626 -0.89 2.84 24.05
CA ASP A 626 -0.71 4.18 23.51
C ASP A 626 -1.05 5.26 24.53
N ASN A 627 -2.10 5.04 25.33
CA ASN A 627 -2.56 5.92 26.40
C ASN A 627 -2.09 5.51 27.81
N ILE A 628 -0.98 4.78 27.91
CA ILE A 628 -0.50 4.20 29.18
C ILE A 628 -0.34 5.24 30.30
N VAL A 629 -0.08 6.50 29.96
CA VAL A 629 0.03 7.63 30.92
C VAL A 629 -1.16 7.73 31.87
N VAL A 630 -2.36 7.31 31.45
CA VAL A 630 -3.57 7.32 32.29
C VAL A 630 -3.49 6.26 33.39
N LEU A 631 -2.74 5.18 33.16
CA LEU A 631 -2.57 4.04 34.05
C LEU A 631 -1.34 4.14 34.96
N LEU A 632 -0.45 5.14 34.76
CA LEU A 632 0.82 5.27 35.48
C LEU A 632 0.74 6.15 36.73
N LYS A 633 1.50 5.77 37.77
CA LYS A 633 1.73 6.58 38.97
C LYS A 633 2.54 7.84 38.64
N ASP A 634 3.66 7.65 37.94
CA ASP A 634 4.48 8.74 37.43
C ASP A 634 4.14 8.99 35.96
N LYS A 635 3.57 10.18 35.70
CA LYS A 635 3.11 10.64 34.40
C LYS A 635 4.14 11.51 33.67
N SER A 636 5.36 11.59 34.18
CA SER A 636 6.47 12.25 33.50
C SER A 636 6.68 11.64 32.11
N GLU A 637 7.02 12.47 31.13
CA GLU A 637 7.24 12.02 29.74
C GLU A 637 8.36 10.97 29.67
N GLU A 638 9.40 11.12 30.50
CA GLU A 638 10.50 10.17 30.64
C GLU A 638 10.01 8.81 31.12
N ASN A 639 9.16 8.77 32.15
CA ASN A 639 8.62 7.52 32.67
C ASN A 639 7.64 6.85 31.69
N VAL A 640 6.80 7.64 31.01
CA VAL A 640 5.90 7.14 29.96
C VAL A 640 6.70 6.48 28.84
N LYS A 641 7.76 7.13 28.34
CA LYS A 641 8.67 6.56 27.33
C LYS A 641 9.35 5.29 27.83
N TYR A 642 9.83 5.29 29.07
CA TYR A 642 10.46 4.13 29.70
C TYR A 642 9.52 2.92 29.77
N VAL A 643 8.26 3.15 30.19
CA VAL A 643 7.26 2.08 30.30
C VAL A 643 6.91 1.50 28.93
N LYS A 644 6.64 2.37 27.94
CA LYS A 644 6.37 1.92 26.57
C LYS A 644 7.53 1.07 26.02
N ALA A 645 8.78 1.51 26.24
CA ALA A 645 9.95 0.82 25.72
C ALA A 645 10.10 -0.62 26.22
N TYR A 646 9.83 -0.91 27.51
CA TYR A 646 9.94 -2.30 28.00
C TYR A 646 8.76 -3.18 27.59
N ILE A 647 7.56 -2.60 27.39
CA ILE A 647 6.41 -3.34 26.85
C ILE A 647 6.69 -3.69 25.39
N GLU A 648 7.19 -2.73 24.60
CA GLU A 648 7.59 -2.93 23.21
C GLU A 648 8.72 -3.97 23.08
N ASP A 649 9.72 -3.99 23.97
CA ASP A 649 10.76 -5.03 23.96
C ASP A 649 10.19 -6.45 24.12
N LEU A 650 9.20 -6.63 25.00
CA LEU A 650 8.53 -7.92 25.16
C LEU A 650 7.70 -8.29 23.91
N LEU A 651 6.90 -7.36 23.39
CA LEU A 651 6.08 -7.60 22.20
C LEU A 651 6.97 -7.95 20.99
N ASN A 652 8.09 -7.25 20.83
CA ASN A 652 9.08 -7.55 19.79
C ASN A 652 9.71 -8.93 19.97
N ALA A 653 10.01 -9.34 21.21
CA ALA A 653 10.50 -10.69 21.49
C ALA A 653 9.46 -11.75 21.12
N LEU A 654 8.19 -11.56 21.50
CA LEU A 654 7.09 -12.46 21.14
C LEU A 654 6.93 -12.57 19.61
N MET A 655 6.94 -11.43 18.90
CA MET A 655 6.85 -11.41 17.43
C MET A 655 8.02 -12.13 16.76
N LYS A 656 9.24 -11.99 17.28
CA LYS A 656 10.44 -12.66 16.75
C LYS A 656 10.33 -14.18 16.79
N THR A 657 9.65 -14.73 17.80
CA THR A 657 9.42 -16.17 17.94
C THR A 657 8.28 -16.70 17.05
N LYS A 658 7.64 -15.85 16.25
CA LYS A 658 6.44 -16.18 15.45
C LYS A 658 5.34 -16.85 16.28
N TRP A 659 5.19 -16.39 17.52
CA TRP A 659 4.21 -16.93 18.45
C TRP A 659 2.79 -16.69 17.90
N ASP A 660 2.04 -17.77 17.73
CA ASP A 660 0.67 -17.81 17.23
C ASP A 660 -0.04 -19.02 17.86
N LYS A 661 -1.37 -19.08 17.79
CA LYS A 661 -2.20 -20.15 18.37
C LYS A 661 -1.81 -21.56 17.89
N ASP A 662 -1.26 -21.65 16.69
CA ASP A 662 -0.90 -22.91 16.03
C ASP A 662 0.60 -23.25 16.16
N THR A 663 1.39 -22.40 16.84
CA THR A 663 2.85 -22.53 16.94
C THR A 663 3.29 -22.81 18.38
N MET A 664 4.03 -23.90 18.59
CA MET A 664 4.66 -24.19 19.89
C MET A 664 6.05 -23.54 19.98
N LEU A 665 6.34 -22.93 21.13
CA LEU A 665 7.65 -22.34 21.42
C LEU A 665 8.70 -23.43 21.62
N SER A 666 9.93 -23.14 21.18
CA SER A 666 11.08 -23.93 21.62
C SER A 666 11.32 -23.74 23.12
N GLN A 667 11.99 -24.68 23.77
CA GLN A 667 12.32 -24.56 25.20
C GLN A 667 13.13 -23.30 25.51
N PHE A 668 14.09 -22.97 24.64
CA PHE A 668 14.92 -21.78 24.78
C PHE A 668 14.10 -20.49 24.68
N ASP A 669 13.25 -20.40 23.65
CA ASP A 669 12.39 -19.23 23.44
C ASP A 669 11.39 -19.07 24.59
N ALA A 670 10.82 -20.18 25.07
CA ALA A 670 9.89 -20.16 26.19
C ALA A 670 10.57 -19.72 27.51
N GLU A 671 11.81 -20.16 27.77
CA GLU A 671 12.60 -19.71 28.92
C GLU A 671 12.86 -18.20 28.86
N GLU A 672 13.31 -17.68 27.71
CA GLU A 672 13.58 -16.26 27.51
C GLU A 672 12.31 -15.41 27.64
N LEU A 673 11.23 -15.80 26.96
CA LEU A 673 9.96 -15.09 26.98
C LEU A 673 9.35 -15.10 28.38
N ARG A 674 9.36 -16.24 29.08
CA ARG A 674 8.89 -16.35 30.46
C ARG A 674 9.64 -15.36 31.37
N ALA A 675 10.97 -15.33 31.29
CA ALA A 675 11.77 -14.42 32.11
C ALA A 675 11.46 -12.95 31.81
N LYS A 676 11.36 -12.57 30.52
CA LYS A 676 10.97 -11.22 30.09
C LYS A 676 9.55 -10.86 30.55
N SER A 677 8.58 -11.74 30.39
CA SER A 677 7.19 -11.51 30.82
C SER A 677 7.11 -11.27 32.33
N PHE A 678 7.82 -12.05 33.15
CA PHE A 678 7.87 -11.79 34.59
C PHE A 678 8.52 -10.45 34.94
N GLN A 679 9.59 -10.06 34.25
CA GLN A 679 10.18 -8.73 34.43
C GLN A 679 9.18 -7.63 34.11
N VAL A 680 8.44 -7.74 33.00
CA VAL A 680 7.42 -6.76 32.61
C VAL A 680 6.27 -6.71 33.62
N ILE A 681 5.74 -7.85 34.06
CA ILE A 681 4.68 -7.93 35.08
C ILE A 681 5.13 -7.24 36.38
N LYS A 682 6.36 -7.51 36.83
CA LYS A 682 6.91 -6.94 38.05
C LYS A 682 7.13 -5.42 37.93
N ARG A 683 7.61 -4.93 36.78
CA ARG A 683 7.74 -3.48 36.49
C ARG A 683 6.37 -2.80 36.42
N LEU A 684 5.42 -3.35 35.66
CA LEU A 684 4.07 -2.82 35.55
C LEU A 684 3.37 -2.74 36.92
N ASN A 685 3.53 -3.76 37.77
CA ASN A 685 2.96 -3.74 39.12
C ASN A 685 3.49 -2.54 39.92
N MET A 686 4.77 -2.18 39.76
CA MET A 686 5.38 -1.02 40.41
C MET A 686 4.95 0.32 39.79
N ASP A 687 4.88 0.40 38.47
CA ASP A 687 4.62 1.65 37.74
C ASP A 687 3.13 2.04 37.68
N MET A 688 2.22 1.06 37.71
CA MET A 688 0.79 1.28 37.53
C MET A 688 0.08 1.83 38.78
N LEU A 689 -0.91 2.68 38.55
CA LEU A 689 -1.92 3.09 39.52
C LEU A 689 -2.71 1.85 39.95
N VAL A 690 -2.86 1.66 41.27
CA VAL A 690 -3.59 0.52 41.85
C VAL A 690 -5.05 0.57 41.44
#